data_AF-A0A819E0G8-F1
#
_entry.id   AF-A0A819E0G8-F1
#
_cell.length_a   1.000
_cell.length_b   1.000
_cell.length_c   1.000
_cell.angle_alpha   90.00
_cell.angle_beta   90.00
_cell.angle_gamma   90.00
#
_symmetry.space_group_name_H-M   'P 1'
#
loop_
_entity.id
_entity.type
_entity.pdbx_description
1 polymer ?
#
loop_
_entity_poly.entity_id
_entity_poly.type
_entity_poly.pdbx_seq_one_letter_code
_entity_poly.pdbx_strand_id
1 'polypeptide(L)'
;MDDEKEIYSRIRCPKCERRLNKPHELNCKHLVCRDCLEIILQNHRTNARCPTCEKPLENYGIETYSELPIKHPISRLLLTFSDVNQCETCKSFTTVEKCSKCLKDQCDTCLDKHTETHNQIKKQVNTSSDDLSKDEKELLESLKNILTQKEYEDFVQTARLYLNDAISNDNGTNKSSMSNESPVNIEKTPFLVETKPYDWSEHERFTADDILNSKPERVQQLLRLNFTPRPYQIRMVRCGLKKENSLICLQTGAGKTFVAGIVAKFFYILSRQKLNNSPNISRQFKAVFLVPIKALVDQQCEAFRKVFIDEPDSILLKVENQAGERFKDLFNNFNIFFITVQKFANFVEAKHADLKKFDLIMIDECHHCYDNHPINSMMRQYHRLKASGCDVPQIIALTASVGTNKKNAFNHLVHICANLDCFDICAIGKGWEEEELKNSANTPLADTIVTVPKDEYDPVVMILKDNVMKTIANRLALDISAMDNQKLENDLVKRHEDACKANDHDAVVGTNYLRKFNRFLIFYDDLPLKQCMQWLEDKLGCSTPSLPTRFEKFCQEKLKEFRDCAKQQMLPSTPVKPKLRKLIDLIMNLHGSGCRGLILVRTKFHTVALEEFLNNHPEMINRKIDVGHLTGQGSADELCLPGTQQATLLNEFRKGTKTLLVATDVAQEGLDVAECSYVIRYEFVSNEIGTVQSRGRARASQSKCFLLTEAQSLNNQRELENRERENEMKEAIDEWRRRGIAEFRKLVHKEQDDLIKELCKSDSQSGAINSSQNHQKPAKEIRCRFCDTYLCKGSSLRLQGSTIVCVDSEFERLVNPSNSAGEKFNCPNKTCHKELGVVVLLSRNSPAYALHITALKFFMNDKNEPVLLKKWSQYHGFMKPAV
;
A
#
# COMPACT_ATOMS: atom_id res chain seq x y z
N MET A 1 0.83 -24.64 -36.86
CA MET A 1 0.91 -25.65 -35.77
C MET A 1 1.71 -26.88 -36.20
N ASP A 2 1.79 -27.21 -37.48
CA ASP A 2 2.61 -28.35 -37.94
C ASP A 2 4.12 -28.04 -37.99
N ASP A 3 4.52 -26.77 -38.14
CA ASP A 3 5.94 -26.37 -38.22
C ASP A 3 6.69 -26.38 -36.86
N GLU A 4 5.98 -26.16 -35.74
CA GLU A 4 6.59 -26.20 -34.40
C GLU A 4 7.01 -27.63 -34.03
N LYS A 5 6.23 -28.65 -34.43
CA LYS A 5 6.54 -30.05 -34.13
C LYS A 5 7.84 -30.52 -34.77
N GLU A 6 8.19 -29.99 -35.95
CA GLU A 6 9.40 -30.39 -36.66
C GLU A 6 10.68 -29.88 -35.99
N ILE A 7 10.64 -28.65 -35.45
CA ILE A 7 11.77 -28.05 -34.72
C ILE A 7 12.07 -28.83 -33.43
N TYR A 8 11.06 -29.14 -32.63
CA TYR A 8 11.26 -29.88 -31.37
C TYR A 8 11.73 -31.32 -31.59
N SER A 9 11.31 -31.95 -32.70
CA SER A 9 11.70 -33.33 -33.05
C SER A 9 13.21 -33.54 -33.24
N ARG A 10 13.95 -32.44 -33.49
CA ARG A 10 15.41 -32.45 -33.75
C ARG A 10 16.25 -32.14 -32.51
N ILE A 11 15.63 -31.68 -31.41
CA ILE A 11 16.34 -31.30 -30.18
C ILE A 11 16.43 -32.51 -29.23
N ARG A 12 17.65 -32.81 -28.77
CA ARG A 12 17.94 -33.92 -27.84
C ARG A 12 18.42 -33.39 -26.50
N CYS A 13 18.07 -34.09 -25.42
CA CYS A 13 18.61 -33.82 -24.09
C CYS A 13 20.14 -34.03 -24.09
N PRO A 14 20.96 -33.05 -23.70
CA PRO A 14 22.42 -33.18 -23.74
C PRO A 14 22.96 -34.19 -22.72
N LYS A 15 22.15 -34.59 -21.73
CA LYS A 15 22.56 -35.53 -20.67
C LYS A 15 22.15 -36.99 -20.94
N CYS A 16 21.11 -37.23 -21.74
CA CYS A 16 20.61 -38.60 -22.00
C CYS A 16 20.20 -38.86 -23.45
N GLU A 17 20.41 -37.89 -24.34
CA GLU A 17 20.21 -37.95 -25.79
C GLU A 17 18.79 -38.26 -26.29
N ARG A 18 17.80 -38.29 -25.37
CA ARG A 18 16.38 -38.47 -25.70
C ARG A 18 15.80 -37.22 -26.39
N ARG A 19 14.91 -37.44 -27.36
CA ARG A 19 14.25 -36.39 -28.16
C ARG A 19 13.13 -35.67 -27.38
N LEU A 20 12.99 -34.37 -27.60
CA LEU A 20 11.94 -33.54 -27.00
C LEU A 20 10.68 -33.56 -27.87
N ASN A 21 9.64 -34.29 -27.46
CA ASN A 21 8.47 -34.53 -28.32
C ASN A 21 7.35 -33.46 -28.17
N LYS A 22 7.39 -32.57 -27.16
CA LYS A 22 6.44 -31.46 -26.97
C LYS A 22 7.07 -30.25 -26.26
N PRO A 23 6.57 -29.01 -26.45
CA PRO A 23 7.19 -27.78 -25.93
C PRO A 23 7.20 -27.62 -24.40
N HIS A 24 6.38 -28.38 -23.67
CA HIS A 24 6.16 -28.25 -22.22
C HIS A 24 6.44 -29.54 -21.45
N GLU A 25 6.84 -30.63 -22.12
CA GLU A 25 7.09 -31.92 -21.48
C GLU A 25 8.55 -32.34 -21.77
N LEU A 26 9.46 -32.04 -20.84
CA LEU A 26 10.75 -32.71 -20.77
C LEU A 26 10.51 -34.17 -20.38
N ASN A 27 10.34 -35.07 -21.35
CA ASN A 27 10.11 -36.51 -21.13
C ASN A 27 11.35 -37.26 -20.56
N CYS A 28 12.33 -36.54 -20.00
CA CYS A 28 13.44 -37.10 -19.24
C CYS A 28 13.49 -36.44 -17.85
N LYS A 29 13.85 -37.19 -16.81
CA LYS A 29 13.90 -36.73 -15.40
C LYS A 29 15.03 -35.70 -15.11
N HIS A 30 15.64 -35.11 -16.13
CA HIS A 30 16.73 -34.15 -15.99
C HIS A 30 16.21 -32.72 -16.16
N LEU A 31 16.38 -31.87 -15.15
CA LEU A 31 16.24 -30.42 -15.30
C LEU A 31 17.40 -29.88 -16.16
N VAL A 32 17.08 -29.02 -17.11
CA VAL A 32 18.05 -28.40 -18.03
C VAL A 32 18.34 -26.99 -17.51
N CYS A 33 19.54 -26.73 -16.98
CA CYS A 33 19.92 -25.39 -16.53
C CYS A 33 20.18 -24.46 -17.71
N ARG A 34 20.32 -23.15 -17.44
CA ARG A 34 20.63 -22.12 -18.44
C ARG A 34 21.87 -22.46 -19.28
N ASP A 35 22.92 -23.00 -18.65
CA ASP A 35 24.16 -23.38 -19.34
C ASP A 35 23.96 -24.59 -20.26
N CYS A 36 23.12 -25.56 -19.86
CA CYS A 36 22.76 -26.69 -20.72
C CYS A 36 21.93 -26.24 -21.93
N LEU A 37 21.10 -25.21 -21.78
CA LEU A 37 20.38 -24.58 -22.89
C LEU A 37 21.36 -23.87 -23.84
N GLU A 38 22.33 -23.11 -23.32
CA GLU A 38 23.40 -22.44 -24.11
C GLU A 38 24.22 -23.43 -24.94
N ILE A 39 24.57 -24.59 -24.38
CA ILE A 39 25.25 -25.67 -25.10
C ILE A 39 24.39 -26.23 -26.25
N ILE A 40 23.06 -26.33 -26.07
CA ILE A 40 22.14 -26.72 -27.14
C ILE A 40 22.12 -25.68 -28.27
N LEU A 41 22.20 -24.38 -27.95
CA LEU A 41 22.28 -23.31 -28.96
C LEU A 41 23.57 -23.41 -29.75
N GLN A 42 24.69 -23.61 -29.06
CA GLN A 42 26.01 -23.70 -29.68
C GLN A 42 26.12 -24.92 -30.61
N ASN A 43 25.54 -26.06 -30.20
CA ASN A 43 25.60 -27.31 -30.98
C ASN A 43 24.59 -27.39 -32.14
N HIS A 44 23.49 -26.63 -32.10
CA HIS A 44 22.45 -26.64 -33.13
C HIS A 44 22.26 -25.29 -33.84
N ARG A 45 23.19 -24.35 -33.66
CA ARG A 45 23.13 -22.96 -34.16
C ARG A 45 22.83 -22.86 -35.65
N THR A 46 23.45 -23.71 -36.46
CA THR A 46 23.32 -23.75 -37.93
C THR A 46 21.99 -24.31 -38.41
N ASN A 47 21.24 -25.00 -37.55
CA ASN A 47 19.96 -25.63 -37.88
C ASN A 47 18.73 -24.91 -37.28
N ALA A 48 18.95 -23.91 -36.43
CA ALA A 48 17.88 -23.12 -35.81
C ALA A 48 17.45 -21.97 -36.72
N ARG A 49 16.14 -21.84 -36.97
CA ARG A 49 15.55 -20.84 -37.88
C ARG A 49 14.56 -19.93 -37.14
N CYS A 50 14.44 -18.68 -37.59
CA CYS A 50 13.46 -17.74 -37.08
C CYS A 50 12.03 -18.26 -37.36
N PRO A 51 11.17 -18.41 -36.33
CA PRO A 51 9.82 -18.97 -36.51
C PRO A 51 8.85 -18.06 -37.28
N THR A 52 9.24 -16.79 -37.52
CA THR A 52 8.41 -15.81 -38.24
C THR A 52 8.82 -15.66 -39.71
N CYS A 53 10.08 -15.89 -40.06
CA CYS A 53 10.59 -15.64 -41.42
C CYS A 53 11.62 -16.66 -41.91
N GLU A 54 11.80 -17.76 -41.19
CA GLU A 54 12.53 -18.99 -41.57
C GLU A 54 14.02 -18.87 -41.89
N LYS A 55 14.62 -17.68 -41.77
CA LYS A 55 16.06 -17.48 -41.93
C LYS A 55 16.83 -18.10 -40.75
N PRO A 56 18.03 -18.69 -40.99
CA PRO A 56 18.93 -19.17 -39.93
C PRO A 56 19.19 -18.10 -38.86
N LEU A 57 19.17 -18.48 -37.57
CA LEU A 57 19.37 -17.54 -36.45
C LEU A 57 20.76 -16.89 -36.46
N GLU A 58 21.77 -17.53 -37.05
CA GLU A 58 23.11 -16.96 -37.26
C GLU A 58 23.08 -15.65 -38.08
N ASN A 59 22.11 -15.48 -38.98
CA ASN A 59 21.97 -14.29 -39.82
C ASN A 59 21.44 -13.06 -39.07
N TYR A 60 20.99 -13.23 -37.82
CA TYR A 60 20.52 -12.14 -36.96
C TYR A 60 21.60 -11.67 -35.97
N GLY A 61 22.82 -12.24 -36.02
CA GLY A 61 23.91 -11.89 -35.10
C GLY A 61 23.63 -12.28 -33.65
N ILE A 62 22.71 -13.23 -33.41
CA ILE A 62 22.32 -13.65 -32.07
C ILE A 62 23.37 -14.63 -31.55
N GLU A 63 24.00 -14.28 -30.43
CA GLU A 63 25.08 -15.07 -29.81
C GLU A 63 24.61 -15.77 -28.53
N THR A 64 23.62 -15.22 -27.83
CA THR A 64 23.08 -15.78 -26.58
C THR A 64 21.54 -15.75 -26.57
N TYR A 65 20.90 -16.62 -25.77
CA TYR A 65 19.42 -16.62 -25.66
C TYR A 65 18.83 -15.33 -25.08
N SER A 66 19.64 -14.55 -24.35
CA SER A 66 19.27 -13.25 -23.77
C SER A 66 18.84 -12.23 -24.82
N GLU A 67 19.27 -12.41 -26.06
CA GLU A 67 19.01 -11.50 -27.18
C GLU A 67 17.76 -11.89 -27.99
N LEU A 68 17.10 -13.00 -27.63
CA LEU A 68 15.88 -13.43 -28.29
C LEU A 68 14.67 -12.59 -27.83
N PRO A 69 13.78 -12.19 -28.77
CA PRO A 69 12.55 -11.47 -28.42
C PRO A 69 11.73 -12.20 -27.35
N ILE A 70 11.11 -11.47 -26.43
CA ILE A 70 10.35 -12.02 -25.28
C ILE A 70 9.25 -13.02 -25.68
N LYS A 71 8.72 -12.90 -26.90
CA LYS A 71 7.69 -13.81 -27.45
C LYS A 71 8.26 -15.10 -28.08
N HIS A 72 9.57 -15.26 -28.13
CA HIS A 72 10.22 -16.43 -28.70
C HIS A 72 9.93 -17.68 -27.83
N PRO A 73 9.61 -18.85 -28.41
CA PRO A 73 9.22 -20.04 -27.64
C PRO A 73 10.25 -20.49 -26.59
N ILE A 74 11.54 -20.25 -26.86
CA ILE A 74 12.64 -20.56 -25.93
C ILE A 74 12.73 -19.56 -24.77
N SER A 75 12.42 -18.27 -25.00
CA SER A 75 12.36 -17.26 -23.94
C SER A 75 11.24 -17.54 -22.94
N ARG A 76 10.14 -18.17 -23.41
CA ARG A 76 9.07 -18.67 -22.54
C ARG A 76 9.50 -19.84 -21.67
N LEU A 77 10.35 -20.74 -22.18
CA LEU A 77 10.94 -21.82 -21.37
C LEU A 77 11.85 -21.26 -20.26
N LEU A 78 12.66 -20.23 -20.56
CA LEU A 78 13.54 -19.56 -19.59
C LEU A 78 12.80 -18.87 -18.44
N LEU A 79 11.60 -18.34 -18.68
CA LEU A 79 10.77 -17.68 -17.65
C LEU A 79 10.12 -18.67 -16.66
N THR A 80 10.12 -19.97 -16.97
CA THR A 80 9.53 -21.02 -16.13
C THR A 80 10.51 -21.72 -15.19
N PHE A 81 11.81 -21.42 -15.28
CA PHE A 81 12.82 -22.02 -14.41
C PHE A 81 13.23 -21.03 -13.32
N SER A 82 12.77 -21.26 -12.09
CA SER A 82 13.29 -20.63 -10.88
C SER A 82 14.75 -21.02 -10.67
N ASP A 83 15.53 -20.08 -10.12
CA ASP A 83 16.99 -20.11 -9.93
C ASP A 83 17.53 -21.49 -9.49
N VAL A 84 18.19 -22.17 -10.42
CA VAL A 84 18.93 -23.40 -10.15
C VAL A 84 20.31 -23.00 -9.60
N ASN A 85 20.46 -22.97 -8.28
CA ASN A 85 21.74 -22.73 -7.62
C ASN A 85 22.43 -24.05 -7.27
N GLN A 86 23.75 -24.00 -7.06
CA GLN A 86 24.52 -25.19 -6.70
C GLN A 86 24.31 -25.52 -5.23
N CYS A 87 23.79 -26.71 -4.92
CA CYS A 87 23.71 -27.20 -3.54
C CYS A 87 25.11 -27.20 -2.93
N GLU A 88 25.30 -26.50 -1.82
CA GLU A 88 26.63 -26.32 -1.26
C GLU A 88 27.26 -27.61 -0.75
N THR A 89 26.44 -28.62 -0.41
CA THR A 89 26.89 -29.91 0.15
C THR A 89 27.23 -30.93 -0.93
N CYS A 90 26.30 -31.24 -1.84
CA CYS A 90 26.52 -32.26 -2.86
C CYS A 90 26.95 -31.70 -4.22
N LYS A 91 27.03 -30.37 -4.33
CA LYS A 91 27.42 -29.64 -5.54
C LYS A 91 26.54 -29.88 -6.77
N SER A 92 25.35 -30.47 -6.57
CA SER A 92 24.36 -30.65 -7.62
C SER A 92 23.64 -29.33 -7.94
N PHE A 93 23.50 -29.01 -9.23
CA PHE A 93 22.68 -27.89 -9.68
C PHE A 93 21.20 -28.32 -9.73
N THR A 94 20.42 -27.84 -8.76
CA THR A 94 18.98 -28.14 -8.60
C THR A 94 18.31 -26.95 -7.90
N THR A 95 16.99 -26.94 -7.75
CA THR A 95 16.33 -26.03 -6.81
C THR A 95 16.91 -26.26 -5.41
N VAL A 96 17.33 -25.18 -4.76
CA VAL A 96 17.90 -25.19 -3.42
C VAL A 96 17.09 -24.28 -2.52
N GLU A 97 16.93 -24.69 -1.27
CA GLU A 97 16.37 -23.87 -0.20
C GLU A 97 17.46 -23.56 0.82
N LYS A 98 17.37 -22.38 1.44
CA LYS A 98 18.27 -22.02 2.53
C LYS A 98 17.88 -22.77 3.78
N CYS A 99 18.83 -23.54 4.34
CA CYS A 99 18.65 -24.14 5.64
C CYS A 99 18.43 -23.03 6.68
N SER A 100 17.30 -23.07 7.39
CA SER A 100 16.95 -22.05 8.39
C SER A 100 17.91 -21.99 9.59
N LYS A 101 18.75 -23.02 9.78
CA LYS A 101 19.71 -23.12 10.90
C LYS A 101 21.11 -22.60 10.56
N CYS A 102 21.64 -22.91 9.38
CA CYS A 102 23.02 -22.55 8.98
C CYS A 102 23.09 -21.67 7.73
N LEU A 103 21.94 -21.31 7.15
CA LEU A 103 21.76 -20.45 5.98
C LEU A 103 22.41 -20.92 4.67
N LYS A 104 22.99 -22.13 4.64
CA LYS A 104 23.54 -22.73 3.42
C LYS A 104 22.43 -23.11 2.45
N ASP A 105 22.67 -22.88 1.16
CA ASP A 105 21.80 -23.28 0.07
C ASP A 105 21.92 -24.80 -0.17
N GLN A 106 20.85 -25.56 0.11
CA GLN A 106 20.82 -27.01 0.06
C GLN A 106 19.69 -27.50 -0.84
N CYS A 107 19.93 -28.54 -1.64
CA CYS A 107 18.84 -29.24 -2.32
C CYS A 107 18.00 -30.03 -1.32
N ASP A 108 16.73 -30.28 -1.61
CA ASP A 108 15.79 -30.94 -0.68
C ASP A 108 16.36 -32.20 -0.04
N THR A 109 17.04 -33.05 -0.82
CA THR A 109 17.63 -34.30 -0.31
C THR A 109 18.80 -34.07 0.65
N CYS A 110 19.61 -33.05 0.37
CA CYS A 110 20.69 -32.64 1.26
C CYS A 110 20.15 -31.87 2.45
N LEU A 111 19.09 -31.09 2.30
CA LEU A 111 18.45 -30.34 3.37
C LEU A 111 17.83 -31.29 4.39
N ASP A 112 17.17 -32.36 3.94
CA ASP A 112 16.61 -33.39 4.82
C ASP A 112 17.70 -34.13 5.59
N LYS A 113 18.74 -34.62 4.89
CA LYS A 113 19.90 -35.26 5.55
C LYS A 113 20.64 -34.29 6.47
N HIS A 114 20.79 -33.03 6.07
CA HIS A 114 21.45 -32.01 6.86
C HIS A 114 20.63 -31.67 8.11
N THR A 115 19.30 -31.62 8.00
CA THR A 115 18.38 -31.45 9.12
C THR A 115 18.39 -32.66 10.06
N GLU A 116 18.49 -33.87 9.53
CA GLU A 116 18.67 -35.09 10.31
C GLU A 116 20.02 -35.12 11.02
N THR A 117 21.08 -34.64 10.35
CA THR A 117 22.41 -34.45 10.95
C THR A 117 22.37 -33.39 12.06
N HIS A 118 21.67 -32.26 11.88
CA HIS A 118 21.41 -31.28 12.94
C HIS A 118 20.67 -31.91 14.12
N ASN A 119 19.72 -32.79 13.86
CA ASN A 119 18.96 -33.47 14.91
C ASN A 119 19.78 -34.56 15.61
N GLN A 120 20.69 -35.23 14.91
CA GLN A 120 21.64 -36.20 15.48
C GLN A 120 22.74 -35.52 16.29
N ILE A 121 23.30 -34.40 15.81
CA ILE A 121 24.23 -33.54 16.55
C ILE A 121 23.52 -33.01 17.80
N LYS A 122 22.27 -32.53 17.69
CA LYS A 122 21.44 -32.12 18.84
C LYS A 122 21.18 -33.26 19.82
N LYS A 123 21.13 -34.51 19.34
CA LYS A 123 20.97 -35.72 20.18
C LYS A 123 22.27 -36.12 20.88
N GLN A 124 23.40 -36.02 20.21
CA GLN A 124 24.72 -36.33 20.74
C GLN A 124 25.22 -35.25 21.70
N VAL A 125 24.93 -33.97 21.46
CA VAL A 125 25.22 -32.86 22.38
C VAL A 125 24.38 -32.93 23.67
N ASN A 126 23.23 -33.60 23.63
CA ASN A 126 22.37 -33.82 24.80
C ASN A 126 22.71 -35.10 25.60
N THR A 127 23.73 -35.87 25.20
CA THR A 127 24.22 -37.04 25.94
C THR A 127 25.73 -36.90 26.15
N SER A 128 26.17 -36.96 27.42
CA SER A 128 27.55 -36.78 27.92
C SER A 128 28.09 -35.35 27.97
N SER A 129 27.76 -34.65 29.06
CA SER A 129 28.33 -33.35 29.48
C SER A 129 29.50 -33.48 30.45
N ASP A 130 30.14 -34.65 30.59
CA ASP A 130 31.30 -34.83 31.45
C ASP A 130 32.30 -35.79 30.76
N ASP A 131 33.59 -35.44 30.79
CA ASP A 131 34.77 -36.14 30.24
C ASP A 131 35.07 -36.02 28.73
N LEU A 132 35.67 -34.90 28.33
CA LEU A 132 36.45 -34.80 27.08
C LEU A 132 37.89 -35.29 27.32
N SER A 133 38.35 -36.19 26.45
CA SER A 133 39.63 -36.89 26.54
C SER A 133 40.83 -36.03 26.09
N LYS A 134 42.05 -36.47 26.42
CA LYS A 134 43.31 -35.75 26.17
C LYS A 134 43.57 -35.51 24.67
N ASP A 135 43.09 -36.39 23.81
CA ASP A 135 43.25 -36.34 22.35
C ASP A 135 42.37 -35.27 21.71
N GLU A 136 41.22 -34.95 22.33
CA GLU A 136 40.29 -33.91 21.84
C GLU A 136 40.79 -32.49 22.15
N LYS A 137 41.59 -32.33 23.22
CA LYS A 137 42.28 -31.07 23.54
C LYS A 137 43.45 -30.81 22.57
N GLU A 138 44.18 -31.85 22.17
CA GLU A 138 45.24 -31.75 21.16
C GLU A 138 44.70 -31.39 19.77
N LEU A 139 43.51 -31.90 19.40
CA LEU A 139 42.87 -31.57 18.12
C LEU A 139 42.45 -30.09 18.04
N LEU A 140 41.98 -29.52 19.16
CA LEU A 140 41.62 -28.10 19.27
C LEU A 140 42.84 -27.17 19.23
N GLU A 141 43.95 -27.56 19.83
CA GLU A 141 45.22 -26.81 19.76
C GLU A 141 45.81 -26.85 18.34
N SER A 142 45.63 -27.96 17.62
CA SER A 142 46.07 -28.14 16.23
C SER A 142 45.30 -27.22 15.25
N LEU A 143 44.00 -26.98 15.52
CA LEU A 143 43.15 -26.14 14.69
C LEU A 143 43.46 -24.63 14.80
N LYS A 144 44.04 -24.18 15.92
CA LYS A 144 44.51 -22.78 16.09
C LYS A 144 45.60 -22.38 15.09
N ASN A 145 46.39 -23.34 14.60
CA ASN A 145 47.53 -23.08 13.73
C ASN A 145 47.19 -23.12 12.23
N ILE A 146 45.94 -23.44 11.86
CA ILE A 146 45.50 -23.63 10.46
C ILE A 146 44.53 -22.54 10.00
N LEU A 147 43.77 -21.93 10.92
CA LEU A 147 42.73 -20.95 10.60
C LEU A 147 43.23 -19.52 10.80
N THR A 148 42.83 -18.60 9.91
CA THR A 148 43.10 -17.17 10.13
C THR A 148 42.30 -16.67 11.33
N GLN A 149 42.77 -15.62 12.01
CA GLN A 149 42.18 -15.12 13.26
C GLN A 149 40.67 -14.81 13.13
N LYS A 150 40.25 -14.35 11.95
CA LYS A 150 38.85 -14.07 11.61
C LYS A 150 37.99 -15.33 11.43
N GLU A 151 38.55 -16.41 10.87
CA GLU A 151 37.85 -17.69 10.68
C GLU A 151 37.73 -18.47 12.00
N TYR A 152 38.74 -18.35 12.87
CA TYR A 152 38.68 -18.86 14.23
C TYR A 152 37.62 -18.11 15.06
N GLU A 153 37.54 -16.78 14.93
CA GLU A 153 36.51 -15.95 15.58
C GLU A 153 35.09 -16.30 15.08
N ASP A 154 34.89 -16.46 13.77
CA ASP A 154 33.59 -16.88 13.21
C ASP A 154 33.19 -18.31 13.63
N PHE A 155 34.17 -19.22 13.72
CA PHE A 155 33.94 -20.58 14.23
C PHE A 155 33.56 -20.57 15.72
N VAL A 156 34.26 -19.79 16.55
CA VAL A 156 33.96 -19.62 17.98
C VAL A 156 32.60 -18.93 18.19
N GLN A 157 32.25 -17.97 17.33
CA GLN A 157 30.97 -17.26 17.39
C GLN A 157 29.81 -18.18 16.99
N THR A 158 30.03 -19.03 15.99
CA THR A 158 29.08 -20.09 15.61
C THR A 158 28.94 -21.13 16.72
N ALA A 159 30.05 -21.59 17.32
CA ALA A 159 30.03 -22.53 18.43
C ALA A 159 29.34 -21.96 19.69
N ARG A 160 29.52 -20.67 19.99
CA ARG A 160 28.81 -19.96 21.08
C ARG A 160 27.31 -19.83 20.83
N LEU A 161 26.90 -19.64 19.58
CA LEU A 161 25.48 -19.64 19.20
C LEU A 161 24.84 -21.02 19.42
N TYR A 162 25.58 -22.11 19.17
CA TYR A 162 25.10 -23.47 19.49
C TYR A 162 25.11 -23.80 20.98
N LEU A 163 26.06 -23.25 21.76
CA LEU A 163 26.15 -23.45 23.22
C LEU A 163 25.09 -22.64 24.01
N ASN A 164 24.75 -21.42 23.58
CA ASN A 164 23.74 -20.59 24.24
C ASN A 164 22.31 -21.14 24.08
N ASP A 165 22.04 -21.86 22.98
CA ASP A 165 20.77 -22.58 22.76
C ASP A 165 20.65 -23.84 23.65
N ALA A 166 21.76 -24.34 24.20
CA ALA A 166 21.78 -25.49 25.11
C ALA A 166 21.70 -25.08 26.60
N ILE A 167 22.23 -23.90 26.96
CA ILE A 167 22.29 -23.41 28.36
C ILE A 167 20.96 -22.81 28.85
N SER A 168 20.06 -22.43 27.94
CA SER A 168 18.74 -21.86 28.29
C SER A 168 17.71 -22.89 28.77
N ASN A 169 18.09 -24.16 28.98
CA ASN A 169 17.21 -25.24 29.48
C ASN A 169 17.69 -26.00 30.72
N ASP A 170 18.66 -25.51 31.50
CA ASP A 170 18.88 -26.05 32.84
C ASP A 170 19.49 -25.01 33.79
N ASN A 171 18.75 -24.60 34.82
CA ASN A 171 19.26 -23.72 35.88
C ASN A 171 19.39 -24.54 37.18
N GLY A 172 20.63 -24.83 37.59
CA GLY A 172 20.89 -25.54 38.85
C GLY A 172 22.35 -25.53 39.33
N THR A 173 22.69 -24.48 40.11
CA THR A 173 23.65 -24.47 41.25
C THR A 173 25.19 -24.36 41.07
N ASN A 174 25.71 -23.28 41.70
CA ASN A 174 26.91 -23.15 42.58
C ASN A 174 28.35 -22.88 42.06
N LYS A 175 28.79 -21.63 42.34
CA LYS A 175 30.00 -21.12 43.07
C LYS A 175 31.44 -21.14 42.48
N SER A 176 32.09 -19.98 42.73
CA SER A 176 33.54 -19.65 42.91
C SER A 176 34.46 -19.70 41.66
N SER A 177 35.48 -18.86 41.44
CA SER A 177 36.11 -17.70 42.10
C SER A 177 37.29 -17.20 41.20
N MET A 178 37.58 -15.88 41.18
CA MET A 178 38.89 -15.21 40.90
C MET A 178 39.58 -15.45 39.53
N SER A 179 40.32 -14.56 38.86
CA SER A 179 40.84 -13.20 39.07
C SER A 179 41.48 -12.70 37.76
N ASN A 180 41.45 -11.37 37.54
CA ASN A 180 42.43 -10.47 36.88
C ASN A 180 42.96 -10.76 35.47
N GLU A 181 42.66 -9.88 34.50
CA GLU A 181 43.53 -8.79 33.99
C GLU A 181 42.87 -8.06 32.78
N SER A 182 43.05 -6.74 32.71
CA SER A 182 42.70 -5.81 31.59
C SER A 182 44.00 -5.15 31.11
N PRO A 183 44.09 -4.35 30.00
CA PRO A 183 43.06 -3.81 29.08
C PRO A 183 43.43 -4.02 27.57
N VAL A 184 42.62 -3.71 26.53
CA VAL A 184 42.42 -2.36 25.92
C VAL A 184 41.30 -2.43 24.83
N ASN A 185 40.53 -1.33 24.78
CA ASN A 185 39.39 -0.94 23.92
C ASN A 185 39.45 -1.21 22.41
N ILE A 186 38.34 -1.73 21.85
CA ILE A 186 37.74 -1.26 20.58
C ILE A 186 36.20 -1.24 20.73
N GLU A 187 35.59 -0.10 20.40
CA GLU A 187 34.16 0.21 20.56
C GLU A 187 33.22 -0.42 19.51
N LYS A 188 32.02 -0.82 19.99
CA LYS A 188 30.67 -0.86 19.35
C LYS A 188 30.26 -2.05 18.46
N THR A 189 29.43 -2.94 19.02
CA THR A 189 28.13 -3.42 18.46
C THR A 189 27.27 -4.04 19.59
N PRO A 190 25.93 -4.05 19.48
CA PRO A 190 25.02 -4.14 20.62
C PRO A 190 24.91 -5.58 21.18
N PHE A 191 25.13 -5.68 22.49
CA PHE A 191 24.78 -6.84 23.28
C PHE A 191 23.28 -7.20 23.12
N LEU A 192 22.99 -8.43 22.71
CA LEU A 192 21.84 -9.15 23.27
C LEU A 192 22.25 -9.57 24.69
N VAL A 193 22.03 -8.67 25.65
CA VAL A 193 21.95 -9.10 27.05
C VAL A 193 20.65 -9.89 27.15
N GLU A 194 20.70 -11.15 27.58
CA GLU A 194 19.52 -11.80 28.15
C GLU A 194 19.09 -10.97 29.36
N THR A 195 18.19 -10.01 29.14
CA THR A 195 17.63 -9.21 30.22
C THR A 195 16.68 -10.11 30.98
N LYS A 196 17.02 -10.46 32.23
CA LYS A 196 16.02 -10.96 33.19
C LYS A 196 14.75 -10.09 33.10
N PRO A 197 13.55 -10.68 33.22
CA PRO A 197 12.29 -9.91 33.24
C PRO A 197 12.44 -8.76 34.23
N TYR A 198 12.15 -7.54 33.79
CA TYR A 198 12.32 -6.37 34.64
C TYR A 198 11.38 -6.46 35.85
N ASP A 199 11.93 -6.35 37.06
CA ASP A 199 11.14 -6.37 38.28
C ASP A 199 10.40 -5.04 38.46
N TRP A 200 9.10 -5.07 38.16
CA TRP A 200 8.20 -3.93 38.32
C TRP A 200 7.92 -3.56 39.78
N SER A 201 8.29 -4.41 40.75
CA SER A 201 8.11 -4.11 42.18
C SER A 201 9.11 -3.05 42.68
N GLU A 202 10.30 -3.01 42.09
CA GLU A 202 11.35 -2.02 42.39
C GLU A 202 11.24 -0.76 41.54
N HIS A 203 10.28 -0.71 40.61
CA HIS A 203 10.11 0.45 39.74
C HIS A 203 9.61 1.66 40.53
N GLU A 204 10.30 2.79 40.38
CA GLU A 204 9.98 4.03 41.08
C GLU A 204 8.51 4.42 40.87
N ARG A 205 7.87 4.92 41.94
CA ARG A 205 6.51 5.45 41.87
C ARG A 205 6.55 6.91 41.46
N PHE A 206 5.72 7.28 40.50
CA PHE A 206 5.62 8.65 40.01
C PHE A 206 4.20 8.94 39.53
N THR A 207 3.90 10.22 39.42
CA THR A 207 2.61 10.78 39.03
C THR A 207 2.69 11.42 37.64
N ALA A 208 1.54 11.87 37.14
CA ALA A 208 1.51 12.68 35.92
C ALA A 208 2.32 13.98 36.09
N ASP A 209 2.26 14.61 37.26
CA ASP A 209 2.98 15.86 37.54
C ASP A 209 4.50 15.66 37.58
N ASP A 210 4.96 14.49 38.03
CA ASP A 210 6.39 14.15 37.98
C ASP A 210 6.89 14.07 36.55
N ILE A 211 6.09 13.55 35.60
CA ILE A 211 6.46 13.57 34.18
C ILE A 211 6.47 15.00 33.64
N LEU A 212 5.41 15.77 33.93
CA LEU A 212 5.20 17.08 33.31
C LEU A 212 6.16 18.17 33.82
N ASN A 213 6.66 18.04 35.04
CA ASN A 213 7.57 19.00 35.66
C ASN A 213 9.03 18.55 35.64
N SER A 214 9.31 17.34 35.13
CA SER A 214 10.67 16.81 35.03
C SER A 214 11.39 17.24 33.76
N LYS A 215 12.72 17.27 33.84
CA LYS A 215 13.58 17.39 32.65
C LYS A 215 13.46 16.15 31.75
N PRO A 216 13.69 16.28 30.43
CA PRO A 216 13.65 15.17 29.48
C PRO A 216 14.38 13.89 29.89
N GLU A 217 15.58 14.01 30.44
CA GLU A 217 16.41 12.87 30.86
C GLU A 217 15.76 12.12 32.02
N ARG A 218 15.09 12.85 32.91
CA ARG A 218 14.36 12.26 34.02
C ARG A 218 13.09 11.56 33.55
N VAL A 219 12.37 12.13 32.60
CA VAL A 219 11.20 11.47 31.97
C VAL A 219 11.62 10.18 31.27
N GLN A 220 12.76 10.20 30.56
CA GLN A 220 13.33 8.99 29.94
C GLN A 220 13.58 7.89 30.98
N GLN A 221 14.13 8.23 32.15
CA GLN A 221 14.40 7.27 33.23
C GLN A 221 13.10 6.73 33.84
N LEU A 222 12.17 7.62 34.21
CA LEU A 222 10.89 7.24 34.84
C LEU A 222 10.08 6.29 33.94
N LEU A 223 10.07 6.55 32.63
CA LEU A 223 9.31 5.74 31.67
C LEU A 223 10.12 4.62 31.01
N ARG A 224 11.43 4.52 31.30
CA ARG A 224 12.37 3.58 30.67
C ARG A 224 12.31 3.63 29.14
N LEU A 225 12.52 4.80 28.56
CA LEU A 225 12.48 5.01 27.11
C LEU A 225 13.86 4.78 26.48
N ASN A 226 13.89 4.24 25.25
CA ASN A 226 15.14 4.12 24.46
C ASN A 226 15.57 5.44 23.78
N PHE A 227 14.96 6.55 24.17
CA PHE A 227 15.25 7.88 23.64
C PHE A 227 14.87 8.93 24.67
N THR A 228 15.49 10.11 24.57
CA THR A 228 15.13 11.27 25.37
C THR A 228 13.99 12.02 24.68
N PRO A 229 12.79 12.15 25.28
CA PRO A 229 11.68 12.87 24.66
C PRO A 229 11.98 14.37 24.61
N ARG A 230 11.56 15.05 23.55
CA ARG A 230 11.78 16.50 23.43
C ARG A 230 10.91 17.27 24.45
N PRO A 231 11.37 18.39 25.03
CA PRO A 231 10.57 19.25 25.90
C PRO A 231 9.14 19.51 25.41
N TYR A 232 8.95 19.89 24.15
CA TYR A 232 7.59 20.06 23.62
C TYR A 232 6.78 18.76 23.61
N GLN A 233 7.39 17.58 23.40
CA GLN A 233 6.67 16.30 23.42
C GLN A 233 6.16 15.98 24.83
N ILE A 234 6.94 16.28 25.87
CA ILE A 234 6.54 16.14 27.28
C ILE A 234 5.35 17.07 27.56
N ARG A 235 5.37 18.29 27.03
CA ARG A 235 4.24 19.21 27.13
C ARG A 235 2.98 18.67 26.46
N MET A 236 3.11 17.99 25.32
CA MET A 236 1.97 17.45 24.56
C MET A 236 1.31 16.25 25.23
N VAL A 237 1.98 15.53 26.13
CA VAL A 237 1.35 14.42 26.86
C VAL A 237 0.45 14.89 28.01
N ARG A 238 0.46 16.19 28.38
CA ARG A 238 -0.30 16.76 29.51
C ARG A 238 -1.77 16.37 29.52
N CYS A 239 -2.43 16.46 28.36
CA CYS A 239 -3.86 16.23 28.22
C CYS A 239 -4.15 14.74 28.48
N GLY A 240 -3.34 13.87 27.85
CA GLY A 240 -3.46 12.43 27.97
C GLY A 240 -3.19 11.89 29.37
N LEU A 241 -2.14 12.36 30.05
CA LEU A 241 -1.78 11.90 31.39
C LEU A 241 -2.84 12.24 32.45
N LYS A 242 -3.63 13.30 32.22
CA LYS A 242 -4.75 13.71 33.09
C LYS A 242 -6.04 12.92 32.84
N LYS A 243 -6.00 11.87 32.01
CA LYS A 243 -7.17 11.08 31.59
C LYS A 243 -8.25 11.89 30.87
N GLU A 244 -7.87 13.00 30.24
CA GLU A 244 -8.78 13.76 29.39
C GLU A 244 -8.69 13.28 27.95
N ASN A 245 -9.83 13.23 27.26
CA ASN A 245 -9.85 12.98 25.83
C ASN A 245 -9.29 14.20 25.09
N SER A 246 -8.28 13.98 24.26
CA SER A 246 -7.49 15.09 23.72
C SER A 246 -7.12 14.92 22.25
N LEU A 247 -7.13 16.05 21.55
CA LEU A 247 -6.65 16.17 20.18
C LEU A 247 -5.22 16.72 20.19
N ILE A 248 -4.27 15.94 19.69
CA ILE A 248 -2.87 16.32 19.56
C ILE A 248 -2.62 16.76 18.12
N CYS A 249 -2.43 18.07 17.92
CA CYS A 249 -2.20 18.67 16.61
C CYS A 249 -0.72 19.06 16.47
N LEU A 250 0.07 18.23 15.79
CA LEU A 250 1.50 18.43 15.58
C LEU A 250 1.90 18.11 14.14
N GLN A 251 2.76 18.94 13.54
CA GLN A 251 3.24 18.74 12.17
C GLN A 251 3.83 17.34 11.93
N THR A 252 3.81 16.90 10.67
CA THR A 252 4.44 15.63 10.28
C THR A 252 5.92 15.62 10.64
N GLY A 253 6.42 14.50 11.15
CA GLY A 253 7.80 14.39 11.65
C GLY A 253 8.03 14.87 13.09
N ALA A 254 7.09 15.56 13.73
CA ALA A 254 7.24 16.03 15.12
C ALA A 254 7.18 14.91 16.19
N GLY A 255 6.94 13.66 15.79
CA GLY A 255 6.91 12.50 16.69
C GLY A 255 5.57 12.27 17.41
N LYS A 256 4.43 12.52 16.73
CA LYS A 256 3.07 12.25 17.25
C LYS A 256 2.93 10.85 17.87
N THR A 257 3.47 9.83 17.19
CA THR A 257 3.46 8.45 17.66
C THR A 257 4.18 8.28 19.00
N PHE A 258 5.31 8.96 19.23
CA PHE A 258 6.02 8.91 20.50
C PHE A 258 5.23 9.56 21.64
N VAL A 259 4.53 10.66 21.36
CA VAL A 259 3.64 11.30 22.34
C VAL A 259 2.53 10.33 22.78
N ALA A 260 1.87 9.67 21.83
CA ALA A 260 0.87 8.65 22.14
C ALA A 260 1.46 7.45 22.90
N GLY A 261 2.64 6.99 22.49
CA GLY A 261 3.37 5.91 23.16
C GLY A 261 3.72 6.24 24.61
N ILE A 262 4.17 7.47 24.90
CA ILE A 262 4.46 7.93 26.26
C ILE A 262 3.21 7.87 27.15
N VAL A 263 2.06 8.32 26.65
CA VAL A 263 0.78 8.23 27.38
C VAL A 263 0.41 6.77 27.65
N ALA A 264 0.55 5.89 26.65
CA ALA A 264 0.28 4.47 26.82
C ALA A 264 1.24 3.79 27.82
N LYS A 265 2.54 4.13 27.78
CA LYS A 265 3.58 3.60 28.68
C LYS A 265 3.31 4.01 30.13
N PHE A 266 2.92 5.26 30.35
CA PHE A 266 2.52 5.74 31.68
C PHE A 266 1.39 4.89 32.27
N PHE A 267 0.28 4.72 31.55
CA PHE A 267 -0.86 3.94 32.08
C PHE A 267 -0.55 2.45 32.21
N TYR A 268 0.28 1.90 31.32
CA TYR A 268 0.79 0.54 31.43
C TYR A 268 1.58 0.33 32.73
N ILE A 269 2.53 1.22 33.05
CA ILE A 269 3.33 1.15 34.29
C ILE A 269 2.42 1.23 35.52
N LEU A 270 1.48 2.19 35.54
CA LEU A 270 0.53 2.32 36.65
C LEU A 270 -0.35 1.06 36.81
N SER A 271 -0.76 0.43 35.71
CA SER A 271 -1.50 -0.83 35.76
C SER A 271 -0.67 -1.96 36.34
N ARG A 272 0.62 -2.08 35.97
CA ARG A 272 1.53 -3.10 36.52
C ARG A 272 1.76 -2.90 38.02
N GLN A 273 1.99 -1.66 38.46
CA GLN A 273 2.17 -1.35 39.88
C GLN A 273 0.93 -1.71 40.73
N LYS A 274 -0.28 -1.54 40.19
CA LYS A 274 -1.52 -1.93 40.88
C LYS A 274 -1.68 -3.45 41.00
N LEU A 275 -1.33 -4.20 39.95
CA LEU A 275 -1.39 -5.67 39.95
C LEU A 275 -0.44 -6.27 41.00
N ASN A 276 0.76 -5.70 41.14
CA ASN A 276 1.74 -6.15 42.15
C ASN A 276 1.26 -5.91 43.59
N ASN A 277 0.58 -4.78 43.85
CA ASN A 277 0.12 -4.43 45.19
C ASN A 277 -1.24 -5.04 45.57
N SER A 278 -2.00 -5.55 44.61
CA SER A 278 -3.36 -6.07 44.82
C SER A 278 -3.68 -7.17 43.81
N PRO A 279 -3.29 -8.43 44.09
CA PRO A 279 -3.46 -9.56 43.18
C PRO A 279 -4.94 -9.91 42.88
N ASN A 280 -5.89 -9.34 43.63
CA ASN A 280 -7.33 -9.48 43.38
C ASN A 280 -7.85 -8.60 42.22
N ILE A 281 -7.04 -7.66 41.70
CA ILE A 281 -7.38 -6.85 40.53
C ILE A 281 -7.05 -7.67 39.28
N SER A 282 -8.05 -8.09 38.51
CA SER A 282 -7.88 -8.99 37.36
C SER A 282 -7.68 -8.29 36.02
N ARG A 283 -7.93 -6.98 35.93
CA ARG A 283 -7.93 -6.25 34.65
C ARG A 283 -6.59 -5.54 34.42
N GLN A 284 -5.87 -6.01 33.40
CA GLN A 284 -4.68 -5.35 32.87
C GLN A 284 -5.07 -4.19 31.95
N PHE A 285 -4.17 -3.21 31.81
CA PHE A 285 -4.30 -2.13 30.83
C PHE A 285 -4.44 -2.68 29.40
N LYS A 286 -5.43 -2.18 28.65
CA LYS A 286 -5.69 -2.53 27.25
C LYS A 286 -5.83 -1.26 26.41
N ALA A 287 -5.07 -1.18 25.33
CA ALA A 287 -5.11 -0.06 24.41
C ALA A 287 -5.12 -0.50 22.94
N VAL A 288 -5.69 0.32 22.06
CA VAL A 288 -5.63 0.08 20.61
C VAL A 288 -5.13 1.34 19.90
N PHE A 289 -4.20 1.14 18.97
CA PHE A 289 -3.67 2.16 18.08
C PHE A 289 -4.23 1.94 16.67
N LEU A 290 -5.09 2.86 16.25
CA LEU A 290 -5.81 2.80 14.98
C LEU A 290 -5.09 3.61 13.91
N VAL A 291 -4.84 2.98 12.76
CA VAL A 291 -4.17 3.62 11.61
C VAL A 291 -5.04 3.54 10.34
N PRO A 292 -4.95 4.51 9.42
CA PRO A 292 -5.75 4.51 8.20
C PRO A 292 -5.39 3.35 7.24
N ILE A 293 -4.11 2.98 7.12
CA ILE A 293 -3.65 1.98 6.14
C ILE A 293 -2.77 0.89 6.77
N LYS A 294 -2.69 -0.28 6.11
CA LYS A 294 -1.95 -1.45 6.60
C LYS A 294 -0.45 -1.18 6.80
N ALA A 295 0.18 -0.41 5.91
CA ALA A 295 1.62 -0.11 5.99
C ALA A 295 2.00 0.62 7.30
N LEU A 296 1.08 1.41 7.87
CA LEU A 296 1.29 2.08 9.14
C LEU A 296 1.25 1.14 10.34
N VAL A 297 0.59 -0.02 10.25
CA VAL A 297 0.51 -0.97 11.38
C VAL A 297 1.91 -1.39 11.80
N ASP A 298 2.73 -1.81 10.83
CA ASP A 298 4.10 -2.22 11.08
C ASP A 298 4.97 -1.03 11.53
N GLN A 299 4.85 0.12 10.85
CA GLN A 299 5.66 1.31 11.16
C GLN A 299 5.42 1.83 12.58
N GLN A 300 4.15 2.00 12.97
CA GLN A 300 3.81 2.56 14.28
C GLN A 300 4.10 1.55 15.41
N CYS A 301 3.92 0.25 15.16
CA CYS A 301 4.32 -0.79 16.10
C CYS A 301 5.84 -0.74 16.36
N GLU A 302 6.66 -0.58 15.31
CA GLU A 302 8.11 -0.46 15.45
C GLU A 302 8.52 0.81 16.21
N ALA A 303 7.83 1.92 15.99
CA ALA A 303 8.04 3.14 16.78
C ALA A 303 7.73 2.91 18.27
N PHE A 304 6.69 2.14 18.59
CA PHE A 304 6.34 1.76 19.97
C PHE A 304 7.36 0.83 20.61
N ARG A 305 8.12 0.01 19.86
CA ARG A 305 9.23 -0.78 20.44
C ARG A 305 10.33 0.08 21.07
N LYS A 306 10.49 1.33 20.63
CA LYS A 306 11.40 2.30 21.27
C LYS A 306 10.87 2.87 22.58
N VAL A 307 9.56 2.76 22.81
CA VAL A 307 8.86 3.19 24.03
C VAL A 307 8.71 2.02 25.00
N PHE A 308 8.45 0.82 24.49
CA PHE A 308 8.26 -0.42 25.23
C PHE A 308 9.47 -1.33 25.05
N ILE A 309 10.57 -1.03 25.75
CA ILE A 309 11.80 -1.84 25.68
C ILE A 309 11.73 -3.13 26.50
N ASP A 310 10.85 -3.17 27.50
CA ASP A 310 10.71 -4.30 28.41
C ASP A 310 9.78 -5.35 27.80
N GLU A 311 10.34 -6.34 27.10
CA GLU A 311 9.59 -7.43 26.42
C GLU A 311 8.51 -6.95 25.43
N PRO A 312 8.86 -6.15 24.41
CA PRO A 312 7.89 -5.57 23.47
C PRO A 312 6.94 -6.60 22.85
N ASP A 313 7.44 -7.79 22.53
CA ASP A 313 6.68 -8.81 21.82
C ASP A 313 5.65 -9.54 22.70
N SER A 314 5.70 -9.38 24.03
CA SER A 314 4.63 -9.85 24.94
C SER A 314 3.55 -8.79 25.16
N ILE A 315 3.83 -7.52 24.84
CA ILE A 315 2.95 -6.37 25.12
C ILE A 315 2.22 -5.91 23.84
N LEU A 316 2.94 -5.83 22.72
CA LEU A 316 2.49 -5.22 21.48
C LEU A 316 2.02 -6.30 20.50
N LEU A 317 0.85 -6.11 19.88
CA LEU A 317 0.32 -7.01 18.85
C LEU A 317 -0.02 -6.27 17.56
N LYS A 318 0.47 -6.79 16.44
CA LYS A 318 0.05 -6.38 15.10
C LYS A 318 -1.10 -7.28 14.64
N VAL A 319 -2.28 -6.71 14.38
CA VAL A 319 -3.47 -7.51 14.08
C VAL A 319 -3.56 -7.83 12.59
N GLU A 320 -3.40 -9.12 12.27
CA GLU A 320 -3.44 -9.65 10.90
C GLU A 320 -4.87 -9.76 10.32
N ASN A 321 -4.99 -10.17 9.06
CA ASN A 321 -6.28 -10.22 8.35
C ASN A 321 -7.23 -11.33 8.85
N GLN A 322 -6.71 -12.45 9.36
CA GLN A 322 -7.49 -13.64 9.72
C GLN A 322 -7.83 -13.74 11.22
N ALA A 323 -7.55 -12.68 11.99
CA ALA A 323 -7.64 -12.72 13.45
C ALA A 323 -9.06 -12.62 14.03
N GLY A 324 -10.11 -12.43 13.21
CA GLY A 324 -11.46 -12.04 13.65
C GLY A 324 -12.01 -12.83 14.84
N GLU A 325 -12.24 -14.14 14.67
CA GLU A 325 -12.79 -14.98 15.74
C GLU A 325 -11.80 -15.18 16.91
N ARG A 326 -10.50 -15.17 16.60
CA ARG A 326 -9.41 -15.32 17.58
C ARG A 326 -9.09 -14.03 18.34
N PHE A 327 -9.73 -12.90 17.99
CA PHE A 327 -9.40 -11.61 18.60
C PHE A 327 -9.62 -11.63 20.11
N LYS A 328 -10.61 -12.41 20.60
CA LYS A 328 -10.84 -12.60 22.04
C LYS A 328 -9.67 -13.27 22.75
N ASP A 329 -9.05 -14.28 22.14
CA ASP A 329 -7.90 -14.98 22.70
C ASP A 329 -6.66 -14.07 22.71
N LEU A 330 -6.44 -13.38 21.59
CA LEU A 330 -5.39 -12.38 21.45
C LEU A 330 -5.56 -11.22 22.45
N PHE A 331 -6.81 -10.82 22.71
CA PHE A 331 -7.14 -9.76 23.65
C PHE A 331 -6.65 -10.07 25.07
N ASN A 332 -6.62 -11.34 25.48
CA ASN A 332 -6.17 -11.73 26.82
C ASN A 332 -4.64 -11.63 26.95
N ASN A 333 -3.90 -12.00 25.90
CA ASN A 333 -2.44 -12.17 25.96
C ASN A 333 -1.64 -10.87 25.76
N PHE A 334 -2.20 -9.88 25.06
CA PHE A 334 -1.49 -8.65 24.68
C PHE A 334 -2.13 -7.40 25.28
N ASN A 335 -1.38 -6.33 25.45
CA ASN A 335 -1.88 -5.08 26.04
C ASN A 335 -2.19 -3.99 25.01
N ILE A 336 -1.41 -3.90 23.93
CA ILE A 336 -1.54 -2.82 22.94
C ILE A 336 -1.68 -3.40 21.53
N PHE A 337 -2.77 -3.06 20.85
CA PHE A 337 -3.13 -3.62 19.55
C PHE A 337 -2.94 -2.58 18.43
N PHE A 338 -2.19 -2.91 17.38
CA PHE A 338 -2.06 -2.10 16.17
C PHE A 338 -2.93 -2.68 15.06
N ILE A 339 -3.87 -1.88 14.56
CA ILE A 339 -4.87 -2.35 13.60
C ILE A 339 -5.35 -1.20 12.71
N THR A 340 -5.78 -1.52 11.49
CA THR A 340 -6.39 -0.51 10.63
C THR A 340 -7.79 -0.14 11.13
N VAL A 341 -8.18 1.12 10.96
CA VAL A 341 -9.50 1.63 11.40
C VAL A 341 -10.64 0.76 10.86
N GLN A 342 -10.64 0.48 9.56
CA GLN A 342 -11.71 -0.29 8.92
C GLN A 342 -11.87 -1.69 9.53
N LYS A 343 -10.74 -2.39 9.80
CA LYS A 343 -10.80 -3.71 10.42
C LYS A 343 -11.35 -3.65 11.83
N PHE A 344 -10.90 -2.67 12.62
CA PHE A 344 -11.37 -2.52 13.98
C PHE A 344 -12.85 -2.16 14.02
N ALA A 345 -13.31 -1.26 13.15
CA ALA A 345 -14.73 -0.96 12.99
C ALA A 345 -15.54 -2.22 12.66
N ASN A 346 -15.06 -3.07 11.75
CA ASN A 346 -15.69 -4.36 11.44
C ASN A 346 -15.71 -5.30 12.66
N PHE A 347 -14.65 -5.35 13.47
CA PHE A 347 -14.61 -6.17 14.68
C PHE A 347 -15.58 -5.70 15.75
N VAL A 348 -15.74 -4.38 15.90
CA VAL A 348 -16.73 -3.80 16.81
C VAL A 348 -18.15 -4.10 16.31
N GLU A 349 -18.42 -3.89 15.02
CA GLU A 349 -19.73 -4.18 14.41
C GLU A 349 -20.12 -5.67 14.50
N ALA A 350 -19.16 -6.56 14.23
CA ALA A 350 -19.33 -8.02 14.37
C ALA A 350 -19.29 -8.52 15.82
N LYS A 351 -19.14 -7.63 16.82
CA LYS A 351 -19.03 -7.96 18.26
C LYS A 351 -17.86 -8.90 18.60
N HIS A 352 -16.81 -8.90 17.78
CA HIS A 352 -15.54 -9.54 18.10
C HIS A 352 -14.72 -8.70 19.08
N ALA A 353 -14.81 -7.37 18.99
CA ALA A 353 -14.20 -6.41 19.91
C ALA A 353 -15.28 -5.63 20.67
N ASP A 354 -15.08 -5.42 21.98
CA ASP A 354 -15.95 -4.60 22.83
C ASP A 354 -15.19 -3.34 23.26
N LEU A 355 -15.67 -2.16 22.84
CA LEU A 355 -15.03 -0.88 23.14
C LEU A 355 -14.85 -0.65 24.65
N LYS A 356 -15.78 -1.14 25.49
CA LYS A 356 -15.73 -0.99 26.97
C LYS A 356 -14.58 -1.73 27.63
N LYS A 357 -13.97 -2.69 26.93
CA LYS A 357 -12.83 -3.47 27.44
C LYS A 357 -11.49 -2.77 27.23
N PHE A 358 -11.44 -1.73 26.40
CA PHE A 358 -10.25 -0.90 26.24
C PHE A 358 -10.25 0.21 27.29
N ASP A 359 -9.06 0.63 27.70
CA ASP A 359 -8.84 1.77 28.57
C ASP A 359 -8.39 3.00 27.76
N LEU A 360 -7.75 2.77 26.60
CA LEU A 360 -7.22 3.82 25.72
C LEU A 360 -7.40 3.47 24.23
N ILE A 361 -7.93 4.39 23.44
CA ILE A 361 -7.96 4.34 21.98
C ILE A 361 -7.12 5.51 21.45
N MET A 362 -6.10 5.19 20.67
CA MET A 362 -5.26 6.16 19.97
C MET A 362 -5.64 6.14 18.49
N ILE A 363 -5.96 7.30 17.92
CA ILE A 363 -6.45 7.42 16.54
C ILE A 363 -5.47 8.26 15.73
N ASP A 364 -4.73 7.62 14.84
CA ASP A 364 -3.85 8.31 13.88
C ASP A 364 -4.66 8.86 12.70
N GLU A 365 -4.23 10.02 12.18
CA GLU A 365 -4.95 10.79 11.15
C GLU A 365 -6.45 11.00 11.48
N CYS A 366 -6.70 11.42 12.71
CA CYS A 366 -8.06 11.58 13.26
C CYS A 366 -8.91 12.65 12.56
N HIS A 367 -8.33 13.50 11.70
CA HIS A 367 -9.08 14.49 10.92
C HIS A 367 -10.09 13.84 9.95
N HIS A 368 -9.96 12.53 9.68
CA HIS A 368 -10.95 11.75 8.95
C HIS A 368 -12.22 11.43 9.78
N CYS A 369 -12.35 11.91 11.02
CA CYS A 369 -13.52 11.68 11.88
C CYS A 369 -14.73 12.57 11.51
N TYR A 370 -15.20 12.45 10.28
CA TYR A 370 -16.41 13.12 9.78
C TYR A 370 -17.13 12.24 8.74
N ASP A 371 -18.35 12.64 8.37
CA ASP A 371 -19.20 11.94 7.41
C ASP A 371 -19.34 10.43 7.70
N ASN A 372 -19.19 9.59 6.69
CA ASN A 372 -19.33 8.13 6.77
C ASN A 372 -17.96 7.42 6.90
N HIS A 373 -16.91 8.12 7.31
CA HIS A 373 -15.60 7.51 7.49
C HIS A 373 -15.64 6.47 8.63
N PRO A 374 -14.88 5.36 8.54
CA PRO A 374 -14.90 4.32 9.57
C PRO A 374 -14.56 4.80 10.99
N ILE A 375 -13.71 5.82 11.12
CA ILE A 375 -13.44 6.46 12.44
C ILE A 375 -14.73 7.03 13.02
N ASN A 376 -15.47 7.81 12.21
CA ASN A 376 -16.71 8.43 12.67
C ASN A 376 -17.79 7.38 12.99
N SER A 377 -17.88 6.31 12.18
CA SER A 377 -18.79 5.18 12.46
C SER A 377 -18.51 4.53 13.83
N MET A 378 -17.23 4.27 14.13
CA MET A 378 -16.80 3.75 15.43
C MET A 378 -17.10 4.75 16.56
N MET A 379 -16.78 6.03 16.37
CA MET A 379 -17.03 7.06 17.38
C MET A 379 -18.52 7.30 17.65
N ARG A 380 -19.41 7.11 16.66
CA ARG A 380 -20.86 7.11 16.91
C ARG A 380 -21.28 5.97 17.85
N GLN A 381 -20.66 4.79 17.74
CA GLN A 381 -20.90 3.70 18.70
C GLN A 381 -20.34 4.03 20.09
N TYR A 382 -19.17 4.67 20.15
CA TYR A 382 -18.60 5.20 21.39
C TYR A 382 -19.57 6.18 22.07
N HIS A 383 -20.12 7.15 21.33
CA HIS A 383 -21.09 8.11 21.86
C HIS A 383 -22.38 7.44 22.35
N ARG A 384 -22.89 6.42 21.66
CA ARG A 384 -24.04 5.63 22.14
C ARG A 384 -23.75 4.95 23.47
N LEU A 385 -22.57 4.36 23.64
CA LEU A 385 -22.15 3.73 24.90
C LEU A 385 -22.06 4.77 26.02
N LYS A 386 -21.42 5.90 25.75
CA LYS A 386 -21.29 7.02 26.69
C LYS A 386 -22.66 7.57 27.13
N ALA A 387 -23.57 7.79 26.18
CA ALA A 387 -24.92 8.25 26.45
C ALA A 387 -25.76 7.22 27.25
N SER A 388 -25.44 5.94 27.12
CA SER A 388 -26.06 4.86 27.91
C SER A 388 -25.47 4.71 29.32
N GLY A 389 -24.55 5.60 29.72
CA GLY A 389 -23.89 5.55 31.03
C GLY A 389 -22.81 4.48 31.17
N CYS A 390 -22.33 3.90 30.05
CA CYS A 390 -21.22 2.95 30.10
C CYS A 390 -19.89 3.68 30.28
N ASP A 391 -18.97 3.07 31.03
CA ASP A 391 -17.56 3.46 31.01
C ASP A 391 -16.98 3.22 29.61
N VAL A 392 -16.37 4.26 29.06
CA VAL A 392 -15.80 4.28 27.72
C VAL A 392 -14.30 4.56 27.78
N PRO A 393 -13.49 4.07 26.82
CA PRO A 393 -12.06 4.29 26.81
C PRO A 393 -11.68 5.77 26.65
N GLN A 394 -10.51 6.15 27.13
CA GLN A 394 -9.93 7.46 26.82
C GLN A 394 -9.59 7.54 25.32
N ILE A 395 -9.79 8.71 24.70
CA ILE A 395 -9.42 8.99 23.31
C ILE A 395 -8.20 9.90 23.24
N ILE A 396 -7.17 9.45 22.51
CA ILE A 396 -6.04 10.29 22.09
C ILE A 396 -6.03 10.37 20.56
N ALA A 397 -6.44 11.51 20.04
CA ALA A 397 -6.58 11.73 18.62
C ALA A 397 -5.34 12.47 18.08
N LEU A 398 -4.72 11.97 17.01
CA LEU A 398 -3.46 12.49 16.47
C LEU A 398 -3.68 13.04 15.07
N THR A 399 -3.20 14.26 14.79
CA THR A 399 -3.16 14.77 13.41
C THR A 399 -2.13 15.87 13.20
N ALA A 400 -1.74 16.10 11.93
CA ALA A 400 -0.96 17.29 11.55
C ALA A 400 -1.81 18.54 11.32
N SER A 401 -3.05 18.35 10.85
CA SER A 401 -4.02 19.40 10.62
C SER A 401 -5.42 18.81 10.68
N VAL A 402 -6.36 19.53 11.28
CA VAL A 402 -7.78 19.17 11.31
C VAL A 402 -8.48 19.56 9.99
N GLY A 403 -7.81 20.39 9.18
CA GLY A 403 -8.34 20.98 7.97
C GLY A 403 -9.41 22.03 8.24
N THR A 404 -10.04 22.48 7.17
CA THR A 404 -11.14 23.44 7.21
C THR A 404 -12.29 22.92 6.36
N ASN A 405 -13.53 23.15 6.81
CA ASN A 405 -14.69 23.00 5.95
C ASN A 405 -15.14 24.39 5.47
N LYS A 406 -15.78 24.48 4.30
CA LYS A 406 -16.07 25.71 3.53
C LYS A 406 -16.84 26.82 4.26
N LYS A 407 -17.28 26.62 5.50
CA LYS A 407 -18.10 27.57 6.25
C LYS A 407 -17.32 28.35 7.30
N ASN A 408 -16.52 27.68 8.14
CA ASN A 408 -15.76 28.29 9.24
C ASN A 408 -14.76 27.27 9.83
N ALA A 409 -13.48 27.61 9.94
CA ALA A 409 -12.43 26.73 10.45
C ALA A 409 -12.59 26.39 11.94
N PHE A 410 -12.94 27.36 12.79
CA PHE A 410 -13.13 27.14 14.23
C PHE A 410 -14.33 26.23 14.53
N ASN A 411 -15.45 26.42 13.83
CA ASN A 411 -16.60 25.52 13.98
C ASN A 411 -16.29 24.11 13.48
N HIS A 412 -15.51 23.98 12.40
CA HIS A 412 -15.04 22.67 11.95
C HIS A 412 -14.15 21.99 12.99
N LEU A 413 -13.24 22.74 13.64
CA LEU A 413 -12.44 22.25 14.75
C LEU A 413 -13.31 21.76 15.91
N VAL A 414 -14.31 22.54 16.32
CA VAL A 414 -15.30 22.14 17.36
C VAL A 414 -16.03 20.86 16.94
N HIS A 415 -16.47 20.78 15.68
CA HIS A 415 -17.20 19.63 15.15
C HIS A 415 -16.37 18.34 15.18
N ILE A 416 -15.11 18.40 14.73
CA ILE A 416 -14.20 17.24 14.80
C ILE A 416 -13.92 16.84 16.25
N CYS A 417 -13.69 17.81 17.15
CA CYS A 417 -13.52 17.55 18.57
C CYS A 417 -14.77 16.91 19.20
N ALA A 418 -15.98 17.35 18.81
CA ALA A 418 -17.23 16.73 19.25
C ALA A 418 -17.35 15.29 18.79
N ASN A 419 -17.07 15.00 17.51
CA ASN A 419 -17.09 13.64 16.97
C ASN A 419 -16.08 12.73 17.69
N LEU A 420 -14.87 13.22 17.99
CA LEU A 420 -13.82 12.48 18.67
C LEU A 420 -13.95 12.42 20.20
N ASP A 421 -14.93 13.13 20.77
CA ASP A 421 -15.07 13.32 22.21
C ASP A 421 -13.89 14.02 22.90
N CYS A 422 -13.19 14.90 22.19
CA CYS A 422 -12.03 15.65 22.68
C CYS A 422 -12.41 17.03 23.22
N PHE A 423 -12.00 17.33 24.45
CA PHE A 423 -12.35 18.56 25.17
C PHE A 423 -11.16 19.50 25.43
N ASP A 424 -9.95 19.06 25.08
CA ASP A 424 -8.72 19.85 25.10
C ASP A 424 -7.93 19.59 23.81
N ILE A 425 -7.19 20.60 23.38
CA ILE A 425 -6.30 20.54 22.23
C ILE A 425 -4.87 20.73 22.72
N CYS A 426 -4.01 19.80 22.36
CA CYS A 426 -2.59 19.83 22.64
C CYS A 426 -1.88 20.21 21.31
N ALA A 427 -1.55 21.50 21.14
CA ALA A 427 -0.94 22.08 19.93
C ALA A 427 0.15 23.11 20.27
N ILE A 428 1.18 23.22 19.42
CA ILE A 428 2.36 24.09 19.61
C ILE A 428 1.97 25.57 19.58
N GLY A 429 2.26 26.28 20.67
CA GLY A 429 2.03 27.72 20.83
C GLY A 429 3.08 28.59 20.16
N LYS A 430 2.84 29.90 20.16
CA LYS A 430 3.84 30.90 19.75
C LYS A 430 4.91 31.03 20.82
N GLY A 431 6.18 31.10 20.43
CA GLY A 431 7.33 31.27 21.34
C GLY A 431 8.28 30.08 21.33
N TRP A 432 8.79 29.69 22.51
CA TRP A 432 9.86 28.70 22.64
C TRP A 432 9.51 27.32 22.03
N GLU A 433 8.24 26.90 22.10
CA GLU A 433 7.79 25.63 21.53
C GLU A 433 7.94 25.61 19.99
N GLU A 434 7.66 26.75 19.35
CA GLU A 434 7.81 26.92 17.91
C GLU A 434 9.29 27.00 17.50
N GLU A 435 10.12 27.69 18.28
CA GLU A 435 11.57 27.76 18.06
C GLU A 435 12.23 26.39 18.21
N GLU A 436 11.89 25.63 19.26
CA GLU A 436 12.38 24.27 19.46
C GLU A 436 11.93 23.35 18.32
N LEU A 437 10.68 23.47 17.87
CA LEU A 437 10.18 22.69 16.75
C LEU A 437 10.90 23.06 15.44
N LYS A 438 11.13 24.36 15.17
CA LYS A 438 11.89 24.82 13.99
C LYS A 438 13.33 24.33 14.01
N ASN A 439 13.98 24.35 15.17
CA ASN A 439 15.35 23.87 15.32
C ASN A 439 15.46 22.34 15.18
N SER A 440 14.35 21.62 15.41
CA SER A 440 14.33 20.16 15.41
C SER A 440 13.58 19.53 14.23
N ALA A 441 12.98 20.34 13.35
CA ALA A 441 12.25 19.90 12.17
C ALA A 441 12.76 20.63 10.92
N ASN A 442 13.31 19.87 9.97
CA ASN A 442 13.86 20.42 8.72
C ASN A 442 12.79 20.63 7.63
N THR A 443 11.50 20.64 7.99
CA THR A 443 10.39 20.71 7.04
C THR A 443 10.15 22.15 6.59
N PRO A 444 9.99 22.41 5.28
CA PRO A 444 9.70 23.75 4.78
C PRO A 444 8.39 24.32 5.35
N LEU A 445 8.34 25.63 5.55
CA LEU A 445 7.13 26.32 6.02
C LEU A 445 6.08 26.48 4.92
N ALA A 446 6.50 26.58 3.66
CA ALA A 446 5.63 26.75 2.51
C ALA A 446 6.30 26.21 1.24
N ASP A 447 5.46 25.91 0.24
CA ASP A 447 5.92 25.47 -1.06
C ASP A 447 6.34 26.66 -1.93
N THR A 448 7.34 26.47 -2.79
CA THR A 448 7.66 27.43 -3.85
C THR A 448 6.81 27.11 -5.08
N ILE A 449 5.95 28.04 -5.50
CA ILE A 449 5.14 27.86 -6.72
C ILE A 449 6.00 28.22 -7.93
N VAL A 450 6.18 27.26 -8.82
CA VAL A 450 6.88 27.41 -10.09
C VAL A 450 5.83 27.34 -11.20
N THR A 451 5.59 28.46 -11.85
CA THR A 451 4.63 28.54 -12.95
C THR A 451 5.29 28.40 -14.31
N VAL A 452 4.64 27.69 -15.21
CA VAL A 452 5.03 27.59 -16.63
C VAL A 452 3.96 28.25 -17.50
N PRO A 453 4.30 29.10 -18.47
CA PRO A 453 3.33 29.66 -19.40
C PRO A 453 2.58 28.56 -20.16
N LYS A 454 1.32 28.82 -20.50
CA LYS A 454 0.53 27.92 -21.32
C LYS A 454 1.09 27.88 -22.74
N ASP A 455 1.16 26.69 -23.31
CA ASP A 455 1.51 26.52 -24.72
C ASP A 455 0.26 26.82 -25.57
N GLU A 456 0.26 27.97 -26.26
CA GLU A 456 -0.90 28.40 -27.05
C GLU A 456 -1.05 27.64 -28.37
N TYR A 457 0.02 27.01 -28.86
CA TYR A 457 0.04 26.34 -30.15
C TYR A 457 0.70 24.96 -30.09
N ASP A 458 -0.14 23.92 -29.93
CA ASP A 458 0.29 22.52 -29.97
C ASP A 458 -0.34 21.81 -31.19
N PRO A 459 0.45 21.50 -32.24
CA PRO A 459 -0.05 20.83 -33.45
C PRO A 459 -0.75 19.51 -33.17
N VAL A 460 -0.32 18.73 -32.17
CA VAL A 460 -0.93 17.44 -31.85
C VAL A 460 -2.31 17.66 -31.24
N VAL A 461 -2.46 18.65 -30.37
CA VAL A 461 -3.75 19.02 -29.79
C VAL A 461 -4.71 19.48 -30.87
N MET A 462 -4.26 20.35 -31.79
CA MET A 462 -5.08 20.85 -32.89
C MET A 462 -5.54 19.72 -33.81
N ILE A 463 -4.64 18.85 -34.26
CA ILE A 463 -5.00 17.72 -35.13
C ILE A 463 -6.01 16.80 -34.43
N LEU A 464 -5.79 16.48 -33.15
CA LEU A 464 -6.69 15.59 -32.43
C LEU A 464 -8.06 16.23 -32.19
N LYS A 465 -8.11 17.46 -31.68
CA LYS A 465 -9.38 18.14 -31.37
C LYS A 465 -10.12 18.53 -32.64
N ASP A 466 -9.46 19.26 -33.53
CA ASP A 466 -10.13 19.94 -34.64
C ASP A 466 -10.39 19.04 -35.85
N ASN A 467 -9.54 18.03 -36.08
CA ASN A 467 -9.74 17.12 -37.20
C ASN A 467 -10.39 15.82 -36.74
N VAL A 468 -9.76 15.10 -35.79
CA VAL A 468 -10.16 13.73 -35.46
C VAL A 468 -11.44 13.70 -34.61
N MET A 469 -11.43 14.37 -33.45
CA MET A 469 -12.56 14.35 -32.52
C MET A 469 -13.79 15.05 -33.12
N LYS A 470 -13.64 16.23 -33.73
CA LYS A 470 -14.77 16.93 -34.37
C LYS A 470 -15.40 16.11 -35.49
N THR A 471 -14.62 15.40 -36.32
CA THR A 471 -15.20 14.58 -37.40
C THR A 471 -16.03 13.41 -36.84
N ILE A 472 -15.57 12.76 -35.76
CA ILE A 472 -16.33 11.69 -35.10
C ILE A 472 -17.57 12.27 -34.43
N ALA A 473 -17.44 13.38 -33.71
CA ALA A 473 -18.54 14.04 -33.01
C ALA A 473 -19.65 14.50 -33.97
N ASN A 474 -19.28 15.08 -35.12
CA ASN A 474 -20.23 15.50 -36.16
C ASN A 474 -21.07 14.33 -36.70
N ARG A 475 -20.47 13.14 -36.87
CA ARG A 475 -21.22 11.95 -37.27
C ARG A 475 -22.20 11.44 -36.21
N LEU A 476 -21.95 11.77 -34.95
CA LEU A 476 -22.87 11.48 -33.85
C LEU A 476 -23.82 12.65 -33.54
N ALA A 477 -23.81 13.72 -34.35
CA ALA A 477 -24.52 14.97 -34.09
C ALA A 477 -24.22 15.55 -32.68
N LEU A 478 -22.96 15.48 -32.25
CA LEU A 478 -22.48 16.00 -30.97
C LEU A 478 -21.64 17.26 -31.19
N ASP A 479 -21.92 18.31 -30.41
CA ASP A 479 -21.03 19.47 -30.32
C ASP A 479 -20.06 19.30 -29.15
N ILE A 480 -18.77 19.44 -29.46
CA ILE A 480 -17.65 19.33 -28.50
C ILE A 480 -16.78 20.60 -28.48
N SER A 481 -17.15 21.63 -29.23
CA SER A 481 -16.24 22.72 -29.65
C SER A 481 -15.91 23.73 -28.55
N ALA A 482 -16.73 23.81 -27.50
CA ALA A 482 -16.62 24.81 -26.42
C ALA A 482 -16.43 24.20 -25.02
N MET A 483 -16.21 22.90 -24.91
CA MET A 483 -16.15 22.22 -23.62
C MET A 483 -14.72 22.07 -23.12
N ASP A 484 -14.50 22.47 -21.86
CA ASP A 484 -13.32 22.06 -21.10
C ASP A 484 -13.19 20.53 -21.06
N ASN A 485 -11.97 19.99 -21.10
CA ASN A 485 -11.73 18.55 -21.21
C ASN A 485 -12.40 17.75 -20.07
N GLN A 486 -12.47 18.31 -18.85
CA GLN A 486 -13.13 17.64 -17.72
C GLN A 486 -14.66 17.66 -17.85
N LYS A 487 -15.22 18.77 -18.35
CA LYS A 487 -16.67 18.87 -18.64
C LYS A 487 -17.07 17.93 -19.78
N LEU A 488 -16.25 17.87 -20.83
CA LEU A 488 -16.45 16.97 -21.96
C LEU A 488 -16.41 15.50 -21.53
N GLU A 489 -15.48 15.11 -20.64
CA GLU A 489 -15.42 13.74 -20.11
C GLU A 489 -16.73 13.35 -19.42
N ASN A 490 -17.27 14.22 -18.56
CA ASN A 490 -18.50 13.96 -17.81
C ASN A 490 -19.73 13.83 -18.75
N ASP A 491 -19.80 14.69 -19.75
CA ASP A 491 -20.87 14.69 -20.74
C ASP A 491 -20.82 13.46 -21.63
N LEU A 492 -19.63 13.08 -22.11
CA LEU A 492 -19.44 11.84 -22.88
C LEU A 492 -19.72 10.58 -22.06
N VAL A 493 -19.44 10.57 -20.74
CA VAL A 493 -19.83 9.46 -19.84
C VAL A 493 -21.34 9.31 -19.81
N LYS A 494 -22.07 10.42 -19.64
CA LYS A 494 -23.54 10.42 -19.60
C LYS A 494 -24.13 9.96 -20.93
N ARG A 495 -23.66 10.51 -22.05
CA ARG A 495 -24.11 10.08 -23.38
C ARG A 495 -23.80 8.63 -23.69
N HIS A 496 -22.64 8.13 -23.27
CA HIS A 496 -22.31 6.71 -23.40
C HIS A 496 -23.27 5.84 -22.58
N GLU A 497 -23.62 6.23 -21.35
CA GLU A 497 -24.62 5.54 -20.53
C GLU A 497 -26.00 5.53 -21.21
N ASP A 498 -26.43 6.64 -21.79
CA ASP A 498 -27.73 6.73 -22.47
C ASP A 498 -27.75 5.95 -23.79
N ALA A 499 -26.66 5.95 -24.56
CA ALA A 499 -26.50 5.12 -25.75
C ALA A 499 -26.56 3.61 -25.43
N CYS A 500 -25.93 3.16 -24.33
CA CYS A 500 -26.05 1.79 -23.86
C CYS A 500 -27.50 1.40 -23.50
N LYS A 501 -28.29 2.34 -22.95
CA LYS A 501 -29.71 2.07 -22.64
C LYS A 501 -30.54 1.97 -23.91
N ALA A 502 -30.29 2.85 -24.88
CA ALA A 502 -30.96 2.88 -26.18
C ALA A 502 -30.54 1.78 -27.16
N ASN A 503 -29.52 0.98 -26.81
CA ASN A 503 -28.88 0.00 -27.70
C ASN A 503 -28.35 0.63 -29.01
N ASP A 504 -27.93 1.89 -28.95
CA ASP A 504 -27.31 2.61 -30.08
C ASP A 504 -25.81 2.24 -30.15
N HIS A 505 -25.50 1.28 -31.01
CA HIS A 505 -24.14 0.76 -31.14
C HIS A 505 -23.14 1.81 -31.63
N ASP A 506 -23.51 2.64 -32.60
CA ASP A 506 -22.62 3.65 -33.17
C ASP A 506 -22.30 4.75 -32.16
N ALA A 507 -23.32 5.21 -31.41
CA ALA A 507 -23.09 6.15 -30.32
C ALA A 507 -22.23 5.55 -29.19
N VAL A 508 -22.42 4.27 -28.83
CA VAL A 508 -21.56 3.58 -27.85
C VAL A 508 -20.11 3.55 -28.31
N VAL A 509 -19.86 3.17 -29.57
CA VAL A 509 -18.51 3.13 -30.15
C VAL A 509 -17.89 4.52 -30.19
N GLY A 510 -18.57 5.51 -30.79
CA GLY A 510 -17.99 6.83 -30.99
C GLY A 510 -17.78 7.60 -29.69
N THR A 511 -18.69 7.49 -28.71
CA THR A 511 -18.47 8.05 -27.37
C THR A 511 -17.30 7.39 -26.65
N ASN A 512 -17.06 6.08 -26.84
CA ASN A 512 -15.87 5.43 -26.30
C ASN A 512 -14.58 6.01 -26.92
N TYR A 513 -14.50 6.14 -28.25
CA TYR A 513 -13.35 6.76 -28.93
C TYR A 513 -13.11 8.19 -28.47
N LEU A 514 -14.16 9.04 -28.47
CA LEU A 514 -14.08 10.43 -28.02
C LEU A 514 -13.58 10.55 -26.58
N ARG A 515 -14.01 9.66 -25.67
CA ARG A 515 -13.50 9.61 -24.29
C ARG A 515 -12.02 9.24 -24.22
N LYS A 516 -11.57 8.28 -25.03
CA LYS A 516 -10.13 7.92 -25.07
C LYS A 516 -9.28 9.06 -25.60
N PHE A 517 -9.73 9.75 -26.66
CA PHE A 517 -9.04 10.92 -27.19
C PHE A 517 -9.03 12.10 -26.21
N ASN A 518 -10.15 12.37 -25.54
CA ASN A 518 -10.22 13.41 -24.51
C ASN A 518 -9.27 13.11 -23.33
N ARG A 519 -9.20 11.85 -22.88
CA ARG A 519 -8.23 11.43 -21.85
C ARG A 519 -6.79 11.52 -22.33
N PHE A 520 -6.51 11.19 -23.59
CA PHE A 520 -5.20 11.40 -24.18
C PHE A 520 -4.79 12.87 -24.07
N LEU A 521 -5.68 13.82 -24.38
CA LEU A 521 -5.39 15.25 -24.27
C LEU A 521 -5.05 15.66 -22.84
N ILE A 522 -5.84 15.19 -21.86
CA ILE A 522 -5.58 15.43 -20.44
C ILE A 522 -4.19 14.92 -20.03
N PHE A 523 -3.79 13.74 -20.52
CA PHE A 523 -2.47 13.19 -20.24
C PHE A 523 -1.35 13.89 -20.98
N TYR A 524 -1.59 14.26 -22.23
CA TYR A 524 -0.60 14.91 -23.09
C TYR A 524 -0.24 16.31 -22.63
N ASP A 525 -1.09 16.97 -21.84
CA ASP A 525 -0.74 18.23 -21.19
C ASP A 525 0.46 18.08 -20.24
N ASP A 526 0.62 16.91 -19.61
CA ASP A 526 1.59 16.68 -18.52
C ASP A 526 2.65 15.61 -18.86
N LEU A 527 2.44 14.82 -19.91
CA LEU A 527 3.26 13.66 -20.25
C LEU A 527 3.80 13.71 -21.67
N PRO A 528 4.91 13.01 -21.97
CA PRO A 528 5.46 12.99 -23.31
C PRO A 528 4.53 12.29 -24.30
N LEU A 529 4.57 12.74 -25.56
CA LEU A 529 3.73 12.22 -26.64
C LEU A 529 3.80 10.69 -26.78
N LYS A 530 5.01 10.13 -26.65
CA LYS A 530 5.27 8.69 -26.79
C LYS A 530 4.44 7.86 -25.84
N GLN A 531 4.50 8.16 -24.55
CA GLN A 531 3.76 7.41 -23.53
C GLN A 531 2.25 7.58 -23.71
N CYS A 532 1.78 8.78 -24.03
CA CYS A 532 0.36 9.03 -24.29
C CYS A 532 -0.17 8.24 -25.50
N MET A 533 0.62 8.17 -26.58
CA MET A 533 0.26 7.39 -27.77
C MET A 533 0.22 5.90 -27.48
N GLN A 534 1.22 5.38 -26.77
CA GLN A 534 1.23 3.97 -26.36
C GLN A 534 0.00 3.63 -25.51
N TRP A 535 -0.34 4.47 -24.54
CA TRP A 535 -1.55 4.30 -23.74
C TRP A 535 -2.83 4.31 -24.57
N LEU A 536 -2.96 5.25 -25.51
CA LEU A 536 -4.14 5.37 -26.37
C LEU A 536 -4.31 4.12 -27.24
N GLU A 537 -3.21 3.64 -27.80
CA GLU A 537 -3.16 2.44 -28.64
C GLU A 537 -3.47 1.17 -27.83
N ASP A 538 -2.94 1.02 -26.63
CA ASP A 538 -3.26 -0.11 -25.76
C ASP A 538 -4.75 -0.11 -25.38
N LYS A 539 -5.31 1.06 -25.04
CA LYS A 539 -6.72 1.17 -24.62
C LYS A 539 -7.72 1.03 -25.76
N LEU A 540 -7.33 1.29 -27.01
CA LEU A 540 -8.19 1.09 -28.20
C LEU A 540 -7.89 -0.23 -28.92
N GLY A 541 -6.67 -0.77 -28.82
CA GLY A 541 -6.21 -2.00 -29.48
C GLY A 541 -6.75 -3.29 -28.87
N CYS A 542 -7.05 -3.32 -27.57
CA CYS A 542 -7.62 -4.51 -26.91
C CYS A 542 -9.11 -4.76 -27.17
N SER A 543 -9.78 -3.94 -27.98
CA SER A 543 -11.24 -3.99 -28.15
C SER A 543 -11.72 -4.32 -29.56
N THR A 544 -10.85 -4.69 -30.50
CA THR A 544 -11.30 -4.99 -31.87
C THR A 544 -12.11 -6.29 -31.91
N PRO A 545 -13.43 -6.24 -32.20
CA PRO A 545 -14.19 -7.46 -32.43
C PRO A 545 -13.65 -8.17 -33.68
N SER A 546 -13.90 -9.47 -33.79
CA SER A 546 -13.51 -10.27 -34.96
C SER A 546 -14.12 -9.75 -36.28
N LEU A 547 -15.22 -8.99 -36.22
CA LEU A 547 -15.81 -8.25 -37.34
C LEU A 547 -16.24 -6.82 -36.90
N PRO A 548 -15.47 -5.77 -37.25
CA PRO A 548 -15.83 -4.39 -36.90
C PRO A 548 -16.96 -3.82 -37.78
N THR A 549 -17.82 -3.00 -37.17
CA THR A 549 -18.91 -2.29 -37.87
C THR A 549 -18.40 -1.22 -38.84
N ARG A 550 -19.26 -0.71 -39.73
CA ARG A 550 -18.88 0.39 -40.66
C ARG A 550 -18.42 1.64 -39.93
N PHE A 551 -19.13 2.03 -38.87
CA PHE A 551 -18.77 3.20 -38.07
C PHE A 551 -17.48 2.98 -37.27
N GLU A 552 -17.28 1.76 -36.74
CA GLU A 552 -16.04 1.41 -36.05
C GLU A 552 -14.82 1.42 -36.96
N LYS A 553 -14.93 0.89 -38.19
CA LYS A 553 -13.87 0.99 -39.22
C LYS A 553 -13.50 2.44 -39.48
N PHE A 554 -14.49 3.33 -39.57
CA PHE A 554 -14.23 4.76 -39.70
C PHE A 554 -13.49 5.35 -38.50
N CYS A 555 -13.88 5.01 -37.26
CA CYS A 555 -13.16 5.46 -36.07
C CYS A 555 -11.72 4.94 -36.04
N GLN A 556 -11.48 3.72 -36.52
CA GLN A 556 -10.15 3.13 -36.66
C GLN A 556 -9.30 3.86 -37.72
N GLU A 557 -9.89 4.24 -38.86
CA GLU A 557 -9.22 5.08 -39.87
C GLU A 557 -8.80 6.43 -39.29
N LYS A 558 -9.66 7.07 -38.50
CA LYS A 558 -9.34 8.34 -37.83
C LYS A 558 -8.25 8.20 -36.76
N LEU A 559 -8.23 7.10 -36.02
CA LEU A 559 -7.13 6.78 -35.12
C LEU A 559 -5.81 6.59 -35.89
N LYS A 560 -5.85 5.94 -37.05
CA LYS A 560 -4.67 5.74 -37.91
C LYS A 560 -4.14 7.07 -38.43
N GLU A 561 -5.02 7.94 -38.93
CA GLU A 561 -4.67 9.30 -39.37
C GLU A 561 -3.96 10.07 -38.25
N PHE A 562 -4.53 10.05 -37.04
CA PHE A 562 -3.92 10.68 -35.87
C PHE A 562 -2.54 10.10 -35.54
N ARG A 563 -2.41 8.77 -35.54
CA ARG A 563 -1.16 8.06 -35.27
C ARG A 563 -0.05 8.46 -36.25
N ASP A 564 -0.37 8.54 -37.53
CA ASP A 564 0.61 8.86 -38.57
C ASP A 564 1.08 10.32 -38.42
N CYS A 565 0.20 11.25 -38.07
CA CYS A 565 0.56 12.63 -37.71
C CYS A 565 1.41 12.68 -36.42
N ALA A 566 1.02 11.95 -35.37
CA ALA A 566 1.73 11.94 -34.10
C ALA A 566 3.17 11.42 -34.27
N LYS A 567 3.39 10.39 -35.09
CA LYS A 567 4.73 9.86 -35.38
C LYS A 567 5.68 10.91 -35.97
N GLN A 568 5.18 11.80 -36.82
CA GLN A 568 6.00 12.89 -37.38
C GLN A 568 6.46 13.88 -36.30
N GLN A 569 5.68 14.01 -35.21
CA GLN A 569 5.99 14.86 -34.05
C GLN A 569 6.84 14.13 -32.99
N MET A 570 7.11 12.83 -33.13
CA MET A 570 7.88 12.01 -32.16
C MET A 570 9.39 11.91 -32.48
N LEU A 571 9.91 12.82 -33.32
CA LEU A 571 11.33 12.84 -33.67
C LEU A 571 12.20 13.24 -32.46
N PRO A 572 13.45 12.74 -32.35
CA PRO A 572 14.37 13.13 -31.27
C PRO A 572 14.65 14.63 -31.20
N SER A 573 14.46 15.35 -32.30
CA SER A 573 14.61 16.80 -32.41
C SER A 573 13.41 17.59 -31.90
N THR A 574 12.29 16.93 -31.58
CA THR A 574 11.10 17.62 -31.06
C THR A 574 11.40 18.15 -29.65
N PRO A 575 11.17 19.46 -29.39
CA PRO A 575 11.36 20.03 -28.07
C PRO A 575 10.53 19.32 -27.01
N VAL A 576 11.13 19.06 -25.85
CA VAL A 576 10.40 18.60 -24.67
C VAL A 576 9.41 19.67 -24.25
N LYS A 577 8.19 19.27 -23.89
CA LYS A 577 7.16 20.22 -23.44
C LYS A 577 7.66 21.13 -22.31
N PRO A 578 7.24 22.41 -22.27
CA PRO A 578 7.72 23.38 -21.29
C PRO A 578 7.62 22.90 -19.82
N LYS A 579 6.49 22.27 -19.44
CA LYS A 579 6.30 21.72 -18.09
C LYS A 579 7.28 20.59 -17.77
N LEU A 580 7.48 19.65 -18.69
CA LEU A 580 8.43 18.54 -18.53
C LEU A 580 9.87 19.04 -18.49
N ARG A 581 10.22 20.00 -19.35
CA ARG A 581 11.55 20.63 -19.32
C ARG A 581 11.79 21.29 -17.96
N LYS A 582 10.81 22.04 -17.45
CA LYS A 582 10.93 22.71 -16.15
C LYS A 582 11.05 21.70 -14.99
N LEU A 583 10.35 20.57 -15.06
CA LEU A 583 10.49 19.48 -14.11
C LEU A 583 11.92 18.93 -14.11
N ILE A 584 12.48 18.66 -15.28
CA ILE A 584 13.86 18.18 -15.42
C ILE A 584 14.84 19.22 -14.85
N ASP A 585 14.70 20.50 -15.21
CA ASP A 585 15.57 21.56 -14.69
C ASP A 585 15.53 21.63 -13.15
N LEU A 586 14.35 21.48 -12.54
CA LEU A 586 14.21 21.43 -11.09
C LEU A 586 14.94 20.22 -10.50
N ILE A 587 14.77 19.03 -11.09
CA ILE A 587 15.47 17.82 -10.63
C ILE A 587 16.99 18.01 -10.74
N MET A 588 17.49 18.54 -11.87
CA MET A 588 18.92 18.78 -12.06
C MET A 588 19.49 19.82 -11.09
N ASN A 589 18.70 20.80 -10.66
CA ASN A 589 19.14 21.81 -9.70
C ASN A 589 19.11 21.31 -8.24
N LEU A 590 18.23 20.36 -7.93
CA LEU A 590 17.99 19.90 -6.55
C LEU A 590 18.66 18.57 -6.21
N HIS A 591 18.86 17.70 -7.21
CA HIS A 591 19.31 16.33 -6.98
C HIS A 591 20.85 16.24 -6.97
N GLY A 592 21.41 16.12 -5.77
CA GLY A 592 22.83 15.89 -5.52
C GLY A 592 23.12 14.48 -4.98
N SER A 593 24.39 14.23 -4.62
CA SER A 593 24.80 12.95 -4.02
C SER A 593 24.10 12.71 -2.68
N GLY A 594 23.57 11.50 -2.46
CA GLY A 594 22.83 11.14 -1.25
C GLY A 594 21.46 11.81 -1.11
N CYS A 595 21.02 12.61 -2.09
CA CYS A 595 19.72 13.25 -2.08
C CYS A 595 18.62 12.23 -2.43
N ARG A 596 17.47 12.40 -1.78
CA ARG A 596 16.26 11.64 -2.09
C ARG A 596 15.14 12.59 -2.50
N GLY A 597 14.56 12.36 -3.66
CA GLY A 597 13.49 13.19 -4.19
C GLY A 597 12.16 12.45 -4.25
N LEU A 598 11.07 13.19 -4.09
CA LEU A 598 9.71 12.70 -4.30
C LEU A 598 8.97 13.63 -5.27
N ILE A 599 8.35 13.06 -6.31
CA ILE A 599 7.49 13.75 -7.26
C ILE A 599 6.07 13.23 -7.06
N LEU A 600 5.12 14.09 -6.70
CA LEU A 600 3.71 13.74 -6.56
C LEU A 600 2.94 14.09 -7.82
N VAL A 601 2.19 13.13 -8.33
CA VAL A 601 1.35 13.27 -9.53
C VAL A 601 -0.07 12.75 -9.31
N ARG A 602 -0.99 13.18 -10.15
CA ARG A 602 -2.43 12.93 -9.96
C ARG A 602 -2.88 11.50 -10.24
N THR A 603 -2.24 10.79 -11.17
CA THR A 603 -2.76 9.49 -11.63
C THR A 603 -1.68 8.42 -11.68
N LYS A 604 -2.08 7.15 -11.56
CA LYS A 604 -1.20 5.99 -11.68
C LYS A 604 -0.54 5.89 -13.07
N PHE A 605 -1.20 6.38 -14.11
CA PHE A 605 -0.59 6.40 -15.43
C PHE A 605 0.57 7.41 -15.49
N HIS A 606 0.44 8.56 -14.83
CA HIS A 606 1.54 9.54 -14.78
C HIS A 606 2.77 8.99 -14.06
N THR A 607 2.59 8.19 -12.99
CA THR A 607 3.74 7.64 -12.26
C THR A 607 4.57 6.73 -13.16
N VAL A 608 3.92 5.81 -13.88
CA VAL A 608 4.58 4.87 -14.79
C VAL A 608 5.18 5.60 -16.01
N ALA A 609 4.40 6.50 -16.63
CA ALA A 609 4.84 7.23 -17.81
C ALA A 609 6.04 8.15 -17.52
N LEU A 610 6.04 8.85 -16.37
CA LEU A 610 7.16 9.71 -15.99
C LEU A 610 8.38 8.91 -15.55
N GLU A 611 8.22 7.79 -14.85
CA GLU A 611 9.35 6.92 -14.54
C GLU A 611 10.05 6.44 -15.81
N GLU A 612 9.30 5.91 -16.79
CA GLU A 612 9.87 5.47 -18.06
C GLU A 612 10.55 6.65 -18.79
N PHE A 613 9.89 7.80 -18.86
CA PHE A 613 10.45 8.98 -19.51
C PHE A 613 11.74 9.47 -18.85
N LEU A 614 11.74 9.61 -17.53
CA LEU A 614 12.87 10.13 -16.77
C LEU A 614 14.05 9.17 -16.79
N ASN A 615 13.84 7.86 -16.62
CA ASN A 615 14.93 6.88 -16.67
C ASN A 615 15.60 6.81 -18.05
N ASN A 616 14.90 7.19 -19.12
CA ASN A 616 15.44 7.23 -20.48
C ASN A 616 15.95 8.63 -20.89
N HIS A 617 15.85 9.65 -20.03
CA HIS A 617 16.26 11.01 -20.38
C HIS A 617 17.79 11.18 -20.23
N PRO A 618 18.51 11.74 -21.22
CA PRO A 618 19.97 11.83 -21.20
C PRO A 618 20.55 12.49 -19.96
N GLU A 619 19.96 13.61 -19.50
CA GLU A 619 20.43 14.31 -18.29
C GLU A 619 20.29 13.48 -17.01
N MET A 620 19.25 12.62 -16.93
CA MET A 620 19.01 11.75 -15.77
C MET A 620 20.02 10.59 -15.75
N ILE A 621 20.26 9.98 -16.92
CA ILE A 621 21.25 8.91 -17.12
C ILE A 621 22.65 9.42 -16.77
N ASN A 622 23.02 10.60 -17.26
CA ASN A 622 24.34 11.20 -17.01
C ASN A 622 24.59 11.44 -15.52
N ARG A 623 23.55 11.74 -14.74
CA ARG A 623 23.64 11.91 -13.29
C ARG A 623 23.37 10.64 -12.49
N LYS A 624 23.13 9.50 -13.16
CA LYS A 624 22.79 8.21 -12.54
C LYS A 624 21.61 8.31 -11.56
N ILE A 625 20.60 9.11 -11.93
CA ILE A 625 19.39 9.25 -11.12
C ILE A 625 18.46 8.10 -11.48
N ASP A 626 18.30 7.16 -10.55
CA ASP A 626 17.41 6.02 -10.73
C ASP A 626 16.02 6.33 -10.17
N VAL A 627 15.02 6.27 -11.06
CA VAL A 627 13.63 6.64 -10.78
C VAL A 627 12.80 5.39 -10.54
N GLY A 628 11.94 5.43 -9.52
CA GLY A 628 10.93 4.42 -9.23
C GLY A 628 9.52 5.01 -9.22
N HIS A 629 8.50 4.25 -9.61
CA HIS A 629 7.10 4.67 -9.50
C HIS A 629 6.38 4.05 -8.29
N LEU A 630 5.53 4.81 -7.59
CA LEU A 630 4.78 4.34 -6.42
C LEU A 630 3.28 4.65 -6.54
N THR A 631 2.46 3.61 -6.65
CA THR A 631 0.99 3.69 -6.75
C THR A 631 0.30 3.02 -5.56
N GLY A 632 -1.01 3.23 -5.41
CA GLY A 632 -1.81 2.54 -4.38
C GLY A 632 -1.90 1.02 -4.59
N GLN A 633 -2.42 0.30 -3.59
CA GLN A 633 -2.62 -1.16 -3.65
C GLN A 633 -3.97 -1.50 -4.29
N GLY A 634 -4.01 -2.47 -5.20
CA GLY A 634 -5.26 -2.96 -5.81
C GLY A 634 -5.01 -4.08 -6.81
N SER A 635 -5.70 -5.22 -6.67
CA SER A 635 -5.51 -6.39 -7.54
C SER A 635 -6.24 -6.29 -8.89
N ALA A 636 -7.22 -5.39 -9.02
CA ALA A 636 -8.05 -5.25 -10.22
C ALA A 636 -7.52 -4.21 -11.22
N ASP A 637 -6.59 -3.35 -10.81
CA ASP A 637 -6.01 -2.30 -11.65
C ASP A 637 -4.55 -2.66 -11.94
N GLU A 638 -4.23 -2.96 -13.20
CA GLU A 638 -2.88 -3.37 -13.63
C GLU A 638 -1.79 -2.33 -13.31
N LEU A 639 -2.17 -1.07 -13.09
CA LEU A 639 -1.24 0.01 -12.72
C LEU A 639 -1.02 0.13 -11.19
N CYS A 640 -1.66 -0.71 -10.38
CA CYS A 640 -1.42 -0.78 -8.95
C CYS A 640 -0.24 -1.70 -8.63
N LEU A 641 0.65 -1.24 -7.76
CA LEU A 641 1.69 -2.09 -7.22
C LEU A 641 1.13 -3.01 -6.11
N PRO A 642 1.39 -4.33 -6.17
CA PRO A 642 1.15 -5.23 -5.05
C PRO A 642 1.89 -4.76 -3.79
N GLY A 643 1.33 -5.04 -2.61
CA GLY A 643 1.92 -4.57 -1.34
C GLY A 643 3.35 -5.03 -1.09
N THR A 644 3.73 -6.22 -1.57
CA THR A 644 5.10 -6.73 -1.49
C THR A 644 6.07 -5.91 -2.36
N GLN A 645 5.68 -5.58 -3.59
CA GLN A 645 6.50 -4.76 -4.49
C GLN A 645 6.65 -3.32 -3.97
N GLN A 646 5.59 -2.74 -3.40
CA GLN A 646 5.69 -1.43 -2.74
C GLN A 646 6.70 -1.44 -1.59
N ALA A 647 6.68 -2.48 -0.76
CA ALA A 647 7.62 -2.61 0.35
C ALA A 647 9.08 -2.74 -0.14
N THR A 648 9.32 -3.52 -1.20
CA THR A 648 10.63 -3.64 -1.84
C THR A 648 11.12 -2.29 -2.36
N LEU A 649 10.29 -1.58 -3.14
CA LEU A 649 10.63 -0.27 -3.69
C LEU A 649 10.94 0.76 -2.60
N LEU A 650 10.13 0.80 -1.53
CA LEU A 650 10.38 1.71 -0.40
C LEU A 650 11.70 1.36 0.31
N ASN A 651 12.07 0.08 0.38
CA ASN A 651 13.36 -0.35 0.94
C ASN A 651 14.54 0.05 0.03
N GLU A 652 14.42 -0.13 -1.28
CA GLU A 652 15.41 0.35 -2.27
C GLU A 652 15.61 1.86 -2.19
N PHE A 653 14.52 2.61 -2.01
CA PHE A 653 14.56 4.05 -1.82
C PHE A 653 15.24 4.46 -0.51
N ARG A 654 14.99 3.73 0.59
CA ARG A 654 15.69 3.95 1.87
C ARG A 654 17.19 3.67 1.76
N LYS A 655 17.56 2.59 1.08
CA LYS A 655 18.96 2.20 0.84
C LYS A 655 19.68 3.12 -0.15
N GLY A 656 18.94 3.94 -0.90
CA GLY A 656 19.50 4.85 -1.89
C GLY A 656 19.83 4.18 -3.23
N THR A 657 19.33 2.96 -3.47
CA THR A 657 19.40 2.31 -4.79
C THR A 657 18.51 3.06 -5.77
N LYS A 658 17.28 3.36 -5.34
CA LYS A 658 16.38 4.31 -6.01
C LYS A 658 16.56 5.66 -5.32
N THR A 659 16.86 6.72 -6.07
CA THR A 659 17.09 8.06 -5.47
C THR A 659 15.93 9.02 -5.71
N LEU A 660 15.05 8.73 -6.68
CA LEU A 660 13.87 9.54 -6.99
C LEU A 660 12.63 8.65 -7.08
N LEU A 661 11.54 9.06 -6.42
CA LEU A 661 10.24 8.40 -6.56
C LEU A 661 9.22 9.31 -7.25
N VAL A 662 8.44 8.75 -8.16
CA VAL A 662 7.23 9.37 -8.72
C VAL A 662 6.02 8.66 -8.14
N ALA A 663 5.20 9.35 -7.35
CA ALA A 663 4.13 8.74 -6.59
C ALA A 663 2.79 9.44 -6.77
N THR A 664 1.71 8.69 -6.52
CA THR A 664 0.36 9.26 -6.34
C THR A 664 0.17 9.82 -4.92
N ASP A 665 -1.04 10.24 -4.59
CA ASP A 665 -1.47 10.61 -3.24
C ASP A 665 -1.20 9.55 -2.17
N VAL A 666 -0.95 8.29 -2.57
CA VAL A 666 -0.48 7.22 -1.68
C VAL A 666 0.78 7.61 -0.88
N ALA A 667 1.62 8.51 -1.40
CA ALA A 667 2.80 8.99 -0.69
C ALA A 667 2.54 10.25 0.17
N GLN A 668 1.35 10.87 0.08
CA GLN A 668 0.96 11.96 0.99
C GLN A 668 0.73 11.40 2.39
N GLU A 669 -0.08 10.36 2.51
CA GLU A 669 -0.55 9.82 3.80
C GLU A 669 -0.02 8.41 4.07
N GLY A 670 0.38 8.18 5.32
CA GLY A 670 0.54 6.83 5.87
C GLY A 670 1.64 5.93 5.31
N LEU A 671 2.28 6.22 4.19
CA LEU A 671 3.46 5.44 3.76
C LEU A 671 4.73 5.95 4.45
N ASP A 672 5.57 5.02 4.89
CA ASP A 672 6.89 5.32 5.46
C ASP A 672 7.92 5.58 4.36
N VAL A 673 7.81 6.74 3.74
CA VAL A 673 8.78 7.24 2.76
C VAL A 673 10.00 7.78 3.50
N ALA A 674 11.20 7.41 3.01
CA ALA A 674 12.46 7.92 3.53
C ALA A 674 12.50 9.46 3.51
N GLU A 675 13.32 10.05 4.37
CA GLU A 675 13.46 11.51 4.43
C GLU A 675 13.92 12.06 3.09
N CYS A 676 13.07 12.89 2.48
CA CYS A 676 13.34 13.51 1.19
C CYS A 676 14.03 14.87 1.38
N SER A 677 14.99 15.14 0.50
CA SER A 677 15.65 16.43 0.32
C SER A 677 14.75 17.40 -0.43
N TYR A 678 13.85 16.91 -1.28
CA TYR A 678 12.85 17.74 -1.90
C TYR A 678 11.59 16.98 -2.27
N VAL A 679 10.47 17.70 -2.32
CA VAL A 679 9.17 17.21 -2.82
C VAL A 679 8.71 18.15 -3.93
N ILE A 680 8.34 17.58 -5.09
CA ILE A 680 7.77 18.33 -6.22
C ILE A 680 6.35 17.83 -6.46
N ARG A 681 5.35 18.68 -6.24
CA ARG A 681 3.98 18.43 -6.67
C ARG A 681 3.86 18.85 -8.13
N TYR A 682 3.77 17.88 -9.04
CA TYR A 682 3.70 18.12 -10.49
C TYR A 682 2.25 18.06 -10.96
N GLU A 683 1.69 19.24 -11.28
CA GLU A 683 0.27 19.44 -11.62
C GLU A 683 -0.71 18.80 -10.64
N PHE A 684 -0.29 18.75 -9.38
CA PHE A 684 -0.97 18.01 -8.34
C PHE A 684 -1.26 18.89 -7.13
N VAL A 685 -2.53 19.28 -7.00
CA VAL A 685 -3.05 20.03 -5.86
C VAL A 685 -4.25 19.27 -5.30
N SER A 686 -4.11 18.76 -4.09
CA SER A 686 -5.19 18.13 -3.33
C SER A 686 -5.87 19.17 -2.42
N ASN A 687 -6.06 18.87 -1.14
CA ASN A 687 -6.55 19.80 -0.12
C ASN A 687 -5.39 20.35 0.73
N GLU A 688 -5.72 21.23 1.67
CA GLU A 688 -4.76 21.83 2.60
C GLU A 688 -4.09 20.77 3.50
N ILE A 689 -4.82 19.73 3.90
CA ILE A 689 -4.28 18.63 4.71
C ILE A 689 -3.20 17.86 3.92
N GLY A 690 -3.51 17.44 2.70
CA GLY A 690 -2.59 16.74 1.81
C GLY A 690 -1.38 17.59 1.42
N THR A 691 -1.56 18.91 1.34
CA THR A 691 -0.46 19.86 1.13
C THR A 691 0.50 19.83 2.32
N VAL A 692 -0.01 19.98 3.56
CA VAL A 692 0.81 19.91 4.79
C VAL A 692 1.51 18.56 4.94
N GLN A 693 0.82 17.46 4.65
CA GLN A 693 1.40 16.11 4.75
C GLN A 693 2.48 15.86 3.69
N SER A 694 2.26 16.31 2.45
CA SER A 694 3.27 16.21 1.39
C SER A 694 4.53 16.99 1.74
N ARG A 695 4.37 18.20 2.31
CA ARG A 695 5.47 19.01 2.82
C ARG A 695 6.23 18.29 3.93
N GLY A 696 5.52 17.58 4.79
CA GLY A 696 6.10 16.72 5.83
C GLY A 696 6.99 15.57 5.36
N ARG A 697 6.98 15.24 4.06
CA ARG A 697 7.91 14.25 3.47
C ARG A 697 9.28 14.86 3.16
N ALA A 698 9.34 16.15 2.89
CA ALA A 698 10.57 16.94 2.86
C ALA A 698 10.99 17.25 4.30
N ARG A 699 11.91 16.45 4.84
CA ARG A 699 12.38 16.57 6.23
C ARG A 699 13.88 16.28 6.42
N ALA A 700 14.61 16.07 5.32
CA ALA A 700 16.07 16.09 5.37
C ALA A 700 16.55 17.54 5.63
N SER A 701 17.81 17.69 6.05
CA SER A 701 18.41 19.00 6.26
C SER A 701 18.28 19.89 5.02
N GLN A 702 17.87 21.15 5.20
CA GLN A 702 17.65 22.13 4.13
C GLN A 702 16.68 21.68 3.01
N SER A 703 15.71 20.83 3.35
CA SER A 703 14.78 20.31 2.35
C SER A 703 13.91 21.41 1.72
N LYS A 704 13.35 21.14 0.53
CA LYS A 704 12.56 22.12 -0.25
C LYS A 704 11.30 21.50 -0.84
N CYS A 705 10.20 22.26 -0.90
CA CYS A 705 8.96 21.85 -1.53
C CYS A 705 8.58 22.77 -2.69
N PHE A 706 8.10 22.18 -3.78
CA PHE A 706 7.72 22.90 -4.99
C PHE A 706 6.34 22.46 -5.46
N LEU A 707 5.53 23.41 -5.92
CA LEU A 707 4.40 23.15 -6.80
C LEU A 707 4.79 23.58 -8.21
N LEU A 708 4.89 22.64 -9.14
CA LEU A 708 5.09 22.93 -10.56
C LEU A 708 3.73 22.86 -11.25
N THR A 709 3.24 24.00 -11.74
CA THR A 709 1.94 24.10 -12.42
C THR A 709 1.94 25.13 -13.54
N GLU A 710 0.96 25.07 -14.43
CA GLU A 710 0.70 26.09 -15.44
C GLU A 710 0.29 27.43 -14.79
N ALA A 711 0.75 28.54 -15.38
CA ALA A 711 0.41 29.88 -14.94
C ALA A 711 -1.11 30.11 -15.06
N GLN A 712 -1.71 30.71 -14.02
CA GLN A 712 -3.15 31.00 -13.97
C GLN A 712 -4.06 29.76 -14.09
N SER A 713 -3.51 28.55 -13.88
CA SER A 713 -4.29 27.32 -13.87
C SER A 713 -5.23 27.23 -12.67
N LEU A 714 -6.25 26.37 -12.77
CA LEU A 714 -7.11 26.04 -11.64
C LEU A 714 -6.31 25.44 -10.46
N ASN A 715 -5.22 24.72 -10.76
CA ASN A 715 -4.33 24.18 -9.73
C ASN A 715 -3.61 25.30 -8.98
N ASN A 716 -3.11 26.33 -9.69
CA ASN A 716 -2.50 27.52 -9.08
C ASN A 716 -3.49 28.20 -8.11
N GLN A 717 -4.72 28.45 -8.57
CA GLN A 717 -5.77 29.06 -7.73
C GLN A 717 -6.10 28.21 -6.50
N ARG A 718 -6.29 26.90 -6.68
CA ARG A 718 -6.56 25.97 -5.57
C ARG A 718 -5.45 25.92 -4.54
N GLU A 719 -4.19 26.04 -4.96
CA GLU A 719 -3.08 26.08 -4.03
C GLU A 719 -3.09 27.35 -3.18
N LEU A 720 -3.43 28.50 -3.78
CA LEU A 720 -3.59 29.74 -3.03
C LEU A 720 -4.74 29.62 -2.01
N GLU A 721 -5.88 29.05 -2.42
CA GLU A 721 -6.98 28.74 -1.49
C GLU A 721 -6.55 27.78 -0.36
N ASN A 722 -5.74 26.76 -0.66
CA ASN A 722 -5.25 25.83 0.35
C ASN A 722 -4.33 26.53 1.38
N ARG A 723 -3.55 27.53 0.96
CA ARG A 723 -2.74 28.36 1.88
C ARG A 723 -3.60 29.22 2.78
N GLU A 724 -4.67 29.80 2.24
CA GLU A 724 -5.65 30.55 3.02
C GLU A 724 -6.30 29.63 4.07
N ARG A 725 -6.75 28.43 3.66
CA ARG A 725 -7.30 27.41 4.59
C ARG A 725 -6.30 26.96 5.67
N GLU A 726 -5.01 26.81 5.33
CA GLU A 726 -3.97 26.50 6.33
C GLU A 726 -3.84 27.63 7.37
N ASN A 727 -3.94 28.89 6.94
CA ASN A 727 -3.91 30.05 7.82
C ASN A 727 -5.18 30.15 8.68
N GLU A 728 -6.36 29.95 8.10
CA GLU A 728 -7.63 29.90 8.84
C GLU A 728 -7.60 28.82 9.94
N MET A 729 -6.99 27.67 9.67
CA MET A 729 -6.83 26.61 10.67
C MET A 729 -5.88 27.03 11.80
N LYS A 730 -4.78 27.74 11.50
CA LYS A 730 -3.89 28.29 12.53
C LYS A 730 -4.62 29.33 13.38
N GLU A 731 -5.41 30.20 12.75
CA GLU A 731 -6.24 31.18 13.43
C GLU A 731 -7.30 30.53 14.32
N ALA A 732 -7.91 29.42 13.89
CA ALA A 732 -8.84 28.65 14.71
C ALA A 732 -8.18 28.07 15.98
N ILE A 733 -6.94 27.59 15.89
CA ILE A 733 -6.18 27.15 17.07
C ILE A 733 -5.86 28.34 17.99
N ASP A 734 -5.47 29.48 17.44
CA ASP A 734 -5.22 30.70 18.24
C ASP A 734 -6.51 31.24 18.88
N GLU A 735 -7.64 31.14 18.20
CA GLU A 735 -8.96 31.46 18.73
C GLU A 735 -9.36 30.55 19.89
N TRP A 736 -9.15 29.23 19.75
CA TRP A 736 -9.34 28.27 20.83
C TRP A 736 -8.53 28.66 22.09
N ARG A 737 -7.25 29.04 21.91
CA ARG A 737 -6.40 29.51 23.01
C ARG A 737 -6.95 30.75 23.69
N ARG A 738 -7.43 31.73 22.91
CA ARG A 738 -7.97 33.00 23.43
C ARG A 738 -9.27 32.82 24.20
N ARG A 739 -10.19 32.01 23.68
CA ARG A 739 -11.49 31.69 24.33
C ARG A 739 -11.30 30.85 25.60
N GLY A 740 -10.22 30.07 25.65
CA GLY A 740 -9.87 29.23 26.78
C GLY A 740 -10.70 27.94 26.85
N ILE A 741 -10.22 27.02 27.67
CA ILE A 741 -10.74 25.64 27.70
C ILE A 741 -12.19 25.54 28.17
N ALA A 742 -12.63 26.42 29.08
CA ALA A 742 -13.98 26.36 29.64
C ALA A 742 -15.06 26.73 28.61
N GLU A 743 -14.82 27.74 27.79
CA GLU A 743 -15.74 28.10 26.70
C GLU A 743 -15.74 27.03 25.61
N PHE A 744 -14.55 26.55 25.22
CA PHE A 744 -14.43 25.50 24.21
C PHE A 744 -15.19 24.23 24.60
N ARG A 745 -15.06 23.78 25.85
CA ARG A 745 -15.81 22.63 26.37
C ARG A 745 -17.32 22.80 26.22
N LYS A 746 -17.86 23.99 26.48
CA LYS A 746 -19.29 24.27 26.30
C LYS A 746 -19.73 24.12 24.84
N LEU A 747 -18.92 24.61 23.90
CA LEU A 747 -19.20 24.49 22.46
C LEU A 747 -19.17 23.03 22.00
N VAL A 748 -18.15 22.27 22.41
CA VAL A 748 -18.03 20.85 22.10
C VAL A 748 -19.22 20.06 22.68
N HIS A 749 -19.59 20.30 23.94
CA HIS A 749 -20.75 19.65 24.55
C HIS A 749 -22.05 19.93 23.79
N LYS A 750 -22.28 21.18 23.39
CA LYS A 750 -23.47 21.55 22.62
C LYS A 750 -23.55 20.77 21.30
N GLU A 751 -22.45 20.71 20.56
CA GLU A 751 -22.38 19.99 19.29
C GLU A 751 -22.58 18.47 19.50
N GLN A 752 -22.04 17.91 20.57
CA GLN A 752 -22.25 16.51 20.94
C GLN A 752 -23.69 16.18 21.31
N ASP A 753 -24.36 17.06 22.05
CA ASP A 753 -25.77 16.88 22.41
C ASP A 753 -26.63 16.80 21.14
N ASP A 754 -26.32 17.63 20.14
CA ASP A 754 -27.03 17.63 18.85
C ASP A 754 -26.71 16.35 18.05
N LEU A 755 -25.44 15.91 18.02
CA LEU A 755 -25.04 14.63 17.42
C LEU A 755 -25.78 13.44 18.08
N ILE A 756 -25.85 13.38 19.41
CA ILE A 756 -26.50 12.29 20.14
C ILE A 756 -28.01 12.29 19.84
N LYS A 757 -28.67 13.46 19.81
CA LYS A 757 -30.08 13.56 19.41
C LYS A 757 -30.33 13.02 18.00
N GLU A 758 -29.44 13.31 17.05
CA GLU A 758 -29.54 12.77 15.70
C GLU A 758 -29.37 11.24 15.67
N LEU A 759 -28.41 10.71 16.43
CA LEU A 759 -28.21 9.27 16.55
C LEU A 759 -29.44 8.57 17.12
N CYS A 760 -30.03 9.08 18.20
CA CYS A 760 -31.25 8.52 18.80
C CYS A 760 -32.45 8.54 17.83
N LYS A 761 -32.59 9.60 17.02
CA LYS A 761 -33.62 9.67 15.96
C LYS A 761 -33.38 8.61 14.89
N SER A 762 -32.13 8.43 14.45
CA SER A 762 -31.77 7.44 13.44
C SER A 762 -31.99 6.01 13.91
N ASP A 763 -31.73 5.70 15.17
CA ASP A 763 -31.96 4.36 15.75
C ASP A 763 -33.46 4.04 15.82
N SER A 764 -34.28 5.04 16.17
CA SER A 764 -35.75 4.92 16.19
C SER A 764 -36.34 4.69 14.79
N GLN A 765 -35.77 5.31 13.75
CA GLN A 765 -36.18 5.13 12.36
C GLN A 765 -35.65 3.82 11.75
N SER A 766 -34.43 3.41 12.09
CA SER A 766 -33.81 2.17 11.58
C SER A 766 -34.53 0.91 12.06
N GLY A 767 -35.08 0.94 13.29
CA GLY A 767 -35.99 -0.10 13.79
C GLY A 767 -37.30 -0.23 13.00
N ALA A 768 -37.75 0.85 12.35
CA ALA A 768 -38.95 0.86 11.49
C ALA A 768 -38.65 0.63 10.00
N ILE A 769 -37.41 0.88 9.55
CA ILE A 769 -36.98 0.72 8.14
C ILE A 769 -36.53 -0.72 7.85
N ASN A 770 -35.91 -1.42 8.82
CA ASN A 770 -35.53 -2.83 8.64
C ASN A 770 -36.74 -3.78 8.49
N SER A 771 -37.93 -3.37 8.95
CA SER A 771 -39.18 -4.10 8.70
C SER A 771 -39.78 -3.81 7.31
N SER A 772 -39.38 -2.72 6.64
CA SER A 772 -39.97 -2.27 5.37
C SER A 772 -39.05 -2.38 4.13
N GLN A 773 -37.73 -2.50 4.28
CA GLN A 773 -36.80 -2.77 3.16
C GLN A 773 -36.82 -4.23 2.65
N ASN A 774 -37.44 -5.16 3.38
CA ASN A 774 -37.59 -6.57 2.98
C ASN A 774 -38.62 -6.83 1.85
N HIS A 775 -39.17 -5.80 1.20
CA HIS A 775 -40.31 -5.94 0.27
C HIS A 775 -40.07 -5.52 -1.18
N GLN A 776 -38.86 -5.08 -1.58
CA GLN A 776 -38.58 -4.82 -3.00
C GLN A 776 -38.20 -6.10 -3.75
N LYS A 777 -38.98 -6.43 -4.78
CA LYS A 777 -38.77 -7.60 -5.63
C LYS A 777 -37.37 -7.54 -6.29
N PRO A 778 -36.66 -8.67 -6.38
CA PRO A 778 -35.40 -8.73 -7.10
C PRO A 778 -35.61 -8.40 -8.59
N ALA A 779 -34.56 -7.94 -9.28
CA ALA A 779 -34.61 -7.67 -10.72
C ALA A 779 -35.14 -8.89 -11.48
N LYS A 780 -36.08 -8.65 -12.40
CA LYS A 780 -36.67 -9.69 -13.25
C LYS A 780 -35.59 -10.33 -14.13
N GLU A 781 -34.74 -9.49 -14.72
CA GLU A 781 -33.65 -9.91 -15.60
C GLU A 781 -32.41 -9.06 -15.38
N ILE A 782 -31.26 -9.71 -15.50
CA ILE A 782 -29.94 -9.10 -15.54
C ILE A 782 -29.31 -9.48 -16.87
N ARG A 783 -28.88 -8.46 -17.63
CA ARG A 783 -28.27 -8.63 -18.95
C ARG A 783 -26.88 -8.02 -18.99
N CYS A 784 -26.07 -8.46 -19.94
CA CYS A 784 -24.78 -7.88 -20.23
C CYS A 784 -24.96 -6.44 -20.71
N ARG A 785 -24.26 -5.49 -20.10
CA ARG A 785 -24.33 -4.07 -20.47
C ARG A 785 -23.89 -3.78 -21.91
N PHE A 786 -23.01 -4.61 -22.46
CA PHE A 786 -22.31 -4.32 -23.72
C PHE A 786 -22.96 -4.92 -24.96
N CYS A 787 -23.67 -6.04 -24.82
CA CYS A 787 -24.30 -6.75 -25.94
C CYS A 787 -25.75 -7.19 -25.65
N ASP A 788 -26.32 -6.74 -24.53
CA ASP A 788 -27.68 -7.06 -24.06
C ASP A 788 -27.98 -8.56 -23.91
N THR A 789 -26.95 -9.42 -23.91
CA THR A 789 -27.12 -10.86 -23.72
C THR A 789 -27.65 -11.15 -22.32
N TYR A 790 -28.72 -11.94 -22.24
CA TYR A 790 -29.28 -12.38 -20.97
C TYR A 790 -28.26 -13.17 -20.15
N LEU A 791 -28.15 -12.87 -18.85
CA LEU A 791 -27.20 -13.50 -17.95
C LEU A 791 -27.94 -14.34 -16.90
N CYS A 792 -28.74 -13.70 -16.05
CA CYS A 792 -29.45 -14.39 -14.97
C CYS A 792 -30.63 -13.55 -14.46
N LYS A 793 -31.41 -14.10 -13.52
CA LYS A 793 -32.43 -13.35 -12.77
C LYS A 793 -31.82 -12.73 -11.51
N GLY A 794 -32.36 -11.60 -11.06
CA GLY A 794 -31.96 -11.00 -9.78
C GLY A 794 -32.20 -11.91 -8.58
N SER A 795 -33.19 -12.82 -8.68
CA SER A 795 -33.44 -13.85 -7.67
C SER A 795 -32.32 -14.89 -7.54
N SER A 796 -31.39 -14.95 -8.48
CA SER A 796 -30.23 -15.84 -8.46
C SER A 796 -28.99 -15.20 -7.80
N LEU A 797 -29.08 -13.93 -7.40
CA LEU A 797 -28.00 -13.25 -6.66
C LEU A 797 -28.04 -13.61 -5.18
N ARG A 798 -26.85 -13.77 -4.59
CA ARG A 798 -26.65 -14.03 -3.16
C ARG A 798 -25.56 -13.14 -2.59
N LEU A 799 -25.69 -12.82 -1.30
CA LEU A 799 -24.69 -12.06 -0.56
C LEU A 799 -23.74 -13.03 0.18
N GLN A 800 -22.44 -12.90 -0.06
CA GLN A 800 -21.38 -13.63 0.63
C GLN A 800 -20.39 -12.62 1.23
N GLY A 801 -20.53 -12.35 2.53
CA GLY A 801 -19.79 -11.24 3.16
C GLY A 801 -20.14 -9.91 2.49
N SER A 802 -19.14 -9.23 1.91
CA SER A 802 -19.33 -7.99 1.13
C SER A 802 -19.49 -8.22 -0.38
N THR A 803 -19.42 -9.46 -0.86
CA THR A 803 -19.40 -9.81 -2.28
C THR A 803 -20.75 -10.36 -2.70
N ILE A 804 -21.21 -9.98 -3.90
CA ILE A 804 -22.46 -10.52 -4.47
C ILE A 804 -22.11 -11.51 -5.57
N VAL A 805 -22.64 -12.72 -5.42
CA VAL A 805 -22.37 -13.86 -6.29
C VAL A 805 -23.64 -14.33 -6.98
N CYS A 806 -23.50 -14.79 -8.23
CA CYS A 806 -24.56 -15.51 -8.94
C CYS A 806 -24.42 -17.01 -8.64
N VAL A 807 -25.52 -17.63 -8.18
CA VAL A 807 -25.58 -19.08 -7.90
C VAL A 807 -26.49 -19.83 -8.88
N ASP A 808 -26.72 -19.24 -10.05
CA ASP A 808 -27.55 -19.84 -11.09
C ASP A 808 -26.77 -20.92 -11.87
N SER A 809 -27.26 -22.17 -11.84
CA SER A 809 -26.62 -23.28 -12.53
C SER A 809 -26.61 -23.12 -14.06
N GLU A 810 -27.59 -22.40 -14.63
CA GLU A 810 -27.55 -22.11 -16.07
C GLU A 810 -26.50 -21.06 -16.39
N PHE A 811 -26.37 -20.03 -15.55
CA PHE A 811 -25.33 -19.02 -15.70
C PHE A 811 -23.93 -19.64 -15.63
N GLU A 812 -23.71 -20.54 -14.67
CA GLU A 812 -22.47 -21.31 -14.54
C GLU A 812 -22.11 -22.06 -15.84
N ARG A 813 -23.07 -22.75 -16.46
CA ARG A 813 -22.85 -23.43 -17.75
C ARG A 813 -22.52 -22.46 -18.90
N LEU A 814 -23.07 -21.24 -18.86
CA LEU A 814 -22.87 -20.23 -19.91
C LEU A 814 -21.47 -19.63 -19.87
N VAL A 815 -20.93 -19.31 -18.69
CA VAL A 815 -19.62 -18.66 -18.55
C VAL A 815 -18.44 -19.63 -18.61
N ASN A 816 -18.71 -20.94 -18.59
CA ASN A 816 -17.78 -22.07 -18.76
C ASN A 816 -16.49 -21.91 -17.92
N PRO A 817 -16.55 -22.21 -16.62
CA PRO A 817 -15.52 -21.83 -15.66
C PRO A 817 -14.28 -22.72 -15.73
N SER A 818 -13.15 -22.08 -15.50
CA SER A 818 -12.00 -22.68 -14.85
C SER A 818 -12.21 -22.62 -13.31
N ASN A 819 -11.76 -23.65 -12.59
CA ASN A 819 -12.09 -23.85 -11.17
C ASN A 819 -11.22 -23.03 -10.19
N SER A 820 -10.44 -22.06 -10.67
CA SER A 820 -9.46 -21.37 -9.82
C SER A 820 -10.02 -20.06 -9.25
N ALA A 821 -9.87 -19.85 -7.94
CA ALA A 821 -10.22 -18.59 -7.30
C ALA A 821 -9.46 -17.42 -7.93
N GLY A 822 -10.16 -16.32 -8.20
CA GLY A 822 -9.59 -15.09 -8.75
C GLY A 822 -9.52 -15.04 -10.28
N GLU A 823 -9.89 -16.11 -10.99
CA GLU A 823 -9.98 -16.08 -12.45
C GLU A 823 -11.14 -15.21 -12.92
N LYS A 824 -10.89 -14.42 -13.96
CA LYS A 824 -11.89 -13.56 -14.60
C LYS A 824 -12.72 -14.36 -15.58
N PHE A 825 -14.02 -14.10 -15.63
CA PHE A 825 -14.90 -14.69 -16.64
C PHE A 825 -15.59 -13.61 -17.47
N ASN A 826 -15.86 -13.96 -18.73
CA ASN A 826 -16.34 -13.03 -19.74
C ASN A 826 -17.80 -13.32 -20.12
N CYS A 827 -18.39 -12.38 -20.85
CA CYS A 827 -19.72 -12.51 -21.40
C CYS A 827 -19.81 -13.76 -22.28
N PRO A 828 -20.84 -14.62 -22.10
CA PRO A 828 -20.99 -15.86 -22.85
C PRO A 828 -21.29 -15.64 -24.34
N ASN A 829 -21.64 -14.42 -24.73
CA ASN A 829 -21.80 -14.07 -26.13
C ASN A 829 -20.45 -14.06 -26.85
N LYS A 830 -20.34 -14.95 -27.85
CA LYS A 830 -19.14 -15.20 -28.68
C LYS A 830 -18.62 -13.96 -29.44
N THR A 831 -19.38 -12.88 -29.51
CA THR A 831 -18.92 -11.63 -30.15
C THR A 831 -18.62 -10.52 -29.16
N CYS A 832 -18.97 -10.68 -27.87
CA CYS A 832 -18.81 -9.62 -26.87
C CYS A 832 -17.50 -9.73 -26.09
N HIS A 833 -17.20 -10.91 -25.53
CA HIS A 833 -16.00 -11.19 -24.72
C HIS A 833 -15.69 -10.21 -23.56
N LYS A 834 -16.62 -9.33 -23.17
CA LYS A 834 -16.39 -8.37 -22.07
C LYS A 834 -16.41 -9.07 -20.72
N GLU A 835 -15.49 -8.70 -19.85
CA GLU A 835 -15.38 -9.20 -18.47
C GLU A 835 -16.66 -8.89 -17.67
N LEU A 836 -17.23 -9.92 -17.04
CA LEU A 836 -18.43 -9.82 -16.22
C LEU A 836 -18.14 -9.91 -14.72
N GLY A 837 -17.02 -10.53 -14.32
CA GLY A 837 -16.76 -10.84 -12.92
C GLY A 837 -15.53 -11.71 -12.69
N VAL A 838 -15.38 -12.15 -11.45
CA VAL A 838 -14.31 -13.04 -10.99
C VAL A 838 -14.89 -14.25 -10.24
N VAL A 839 -14.21 -15.40 -10.35
CA VAL A 839 -14.57 -16.62 -9.62
C VAL A 839 -14.11 -16.49 -8.16
N VAL A 840 -15.00 -16.78 -7.21
CA VAL A 840 -14.71 -16.85 -5.77
C VAL A 840 -15.04 -18.25 -5.25
N LEU A 841 -14.36 -18.70 -4.20
CA LEU A 841 -14.64 -19.99 -3.58
C LEU A 841 -15.52 -19.81 -2.35
N LEU A 842 -16.57 -20.62 -2.26
CA LEU A 842 -17.42 -20.75 -1.07
C LEU A 842 -16.74 -21.65 -0.02
N SER A 843 -17.31 -21.71 1.19
CA SER A 843 -16.81 -22.43 2.38
C SER A 843 -16.58 -23.96 2.19
N ARG A 844 -16.89 -24.52 1.02
CA ARG A 844 -16.62 -25.91 0.61
C ARG A 844 -15.78 -26.04 -0.67
N ASN A 845 -15.02 -25.01 -1.05
CA ASN A 845 -14.32 -24.94 -2.35
C ASN A 845 -15.25 -25.03 -3.58
N SER A 846 -16.54 -24.75 -3.43
CA SER A 846 -17.44 -24.62 -4.58
C SER A 846 -17.21 -23.26 -5.25
N PRO A 847 -17.03 -23.20 -6.58
CA PRO A 847 -16.89 -21.94 -7.29
C PRO A 847 -18.23 -21.18 -7.27
N ALA A 848 -18.14 -19.87 -7.10
CA ALA A 848 -19.25 -18.94 -7.23
C ALA A 848 -18.80 -17.71 -8.03
N TYR A 849 -19.74 -17.08 -8.73
CA TYR A 849 -19.41 -16.06 -9.73
C TYR A 849 -19.70 -14.67 -9.20
N ALA A 850 -18.66 -13.99 -8.69
CA ALA A 850 -18.79 -12.63 -8.21
C ALA A 850 -18.91 -11.66 -9.40
N LEU A 851 -20.04 -10.97 -9.49
CA LEU A 851 -20.35 -10.11 -10.64
C LEU A 851 -19.87 -8.66 -10.43
N HIS A 852 -19.31 -8.07 -11.47
CA HIS A 852 -19.02 -6.64 -11.52
C HIS A 852 -20.29 -5.87 -11.91
N ILE A 853 -20.87 -5.15 -10.96
CA ILE A 853 -22.13 -4.42 -11.17
C ILE A 853 -22.10 -3.48 -12.39
N THR A 854 -20.95 -2.88 -12.68
CA THR A 854 -20.76 -1.94 -13.79
C THR A 854 -20.83 -2.60 -15.18
N ALA A 855 -20.70 -3.93 -15.25
CA ALA A 855 -20.82 -4.73 -16.47
C ALA A 855 -22.27 -5.21 -16.72
N LEU A 856 -23.21 -4.87 -15.82
CA LEU A 856 -24.58 -5.39 -15.84
C LEU A 856 -25.62 -4.29 -16.15
N LYS A 857 -26.74 -4.74 -16.69
CA LYS A 857 -27.95 -3.96 -16.98
C LYS A 857 -29.13 -4.64 -16.27
N PHE A 858 -29.83 -3.91 -15.41
CA PHE A 858 -30.88 -4.46 -14.55
C PHE A 858 -32.27 -4.07 -15.05
N PHE A 859 -33.17 -5.04 -15.19
CA PHE A 859 -34.57 -4.80 -15.52
C PHE A 859 -35.43 -5.08 -14.30
N MET A 860 -35.91 -4.02 -13.65
CA MET A 860 -36.60 -4.11 -12.35
C MET A 860 -38.08 -4.46 -12.49
N ASN A 861 -38.78 -3.94 -13.51
CA ASN A 861 -40.23 -4.07 -13.72
C ASN A 861 -40.54 -4.37 -15.21
N ASP A 862 -41.82 -4.59 -15.56
CA ASP A 862 -42.27 -4.84 -16.95
C ASP A 862 -42.17 -3.61 -17.88
N LYS A 863 -41.83 -2.44 -17.33
CA LYS A 863 -41.37 -1.31 -18.15
C LYS A 863 -39.96 -1.68 -18.63
N ASN A 864 -39.79 -1.89 -19.94
CA ASN A 864 -38.55 -2.27 -20.63
C ASN A 864 -37.36 -1.27 -20.45
N GLU A 865 -37.39 -0.40 -19.44
CA GLU A 865 -36.32 0.55 -19.14
C GLU A 865 -35.25 -0.08 -18.24
N PRO A 866 -34.01 -0.15 -18.72
CA PRO A 866 -32.90 -0.69 -17.94
C PRO A 866 -32.35 0.30 -16.91
N VAL A 867 -32.01 -0.22 -15.74
CA VAL A 867 -31.29 0.50 -14.68
C VAL A 867 -29.81 0.12 -14.73
N LEU A 868 -28.94 1.12 -14.80
CA LEU A 868 -27.49 0.97 -14.72
C LEU A 868 -27.01 1.42 -13.33
N LEU A 869 -26.29 0.55 -12.63
CA LEU A 869 -25.83 0.80 -11.27
C LEU A 869 -24.30 0.87 -11.22
N LYS A 870 -23.77 1.74 -10.36
CA LYS A 870 -22.33 1.94 -10.15
C LYS A 870 -21.81 1.21 -8.92
N LYS A 871 -22.67 0.95 -7.94
CA LYS A 871 -22.34 0.25 -6.69
C LYS A 871 -23.49 -0.67 -6.29
N TRP A 872 -23.16 -1.82 -5.70
CA TRP A 872 -24.14 -2.78 -5.19
C TRP A 872 -25.07 -2.20 -4.12
N SER A 873 -24.64 -1.18 -3.36
CA SER A 873 -25.50 -0.46 -2.41
C SER A 873 -26.67 0.30 -3.07
N GLN A 874 -26.62 0.52 -4.38
CA GLN A 874 -27.72 1.13 -5.15
C GLN A 874 -28.73 0.09 -5.65
N TYR A 875 -28.42 -1.20 -5.54
CA TYR A 875 -29.34 -2.27 -5.88
C TYR A 875 -30.23 -2.57 -4.66
N HIS A 876 -31.52 -2.25 -4.77
CA HIS A 876 -32.47 -2.39 -3.68
C HIS A 876 -33.31 -3.68 -3.75
N GLY A 877 -33.01 -4.58 -4.70
CA GLY A 877 -33.68 -5.88 -4.78
C GLY A 877 -33.23 -6.81 -3.65
N PHE A 878 -34.19 -7.50 -3.03
CA PHE A 878 -33.90 -8.45 -1.95
C PHE A 878 -32.91 -9.55 -2.38
N MET A 879 -31.87 -9.78 -1.57
CA MET A 879 -30.84 -10.81 -1.80
C MET A 879 -30.74 -11.72 -0.58
N LYS A 880 -30.72 -13.04 -0.82
CA LYS A 880 -30.50 -14.04 0.24
C LYS A 880 -29.01 -14.22 0.53
N PRO A 881 -28.60 -14.61 1.75
CA PRO A 881 -27.23 -15.04 2.02
C PRO A 881 -26.83 -16.24 1.13
N ALA A 882 -25.58 -16.29 0.69
CA ALA A 882 -24.99 -17.47 0.06
C ALA A 882 -24.70 -18.49 1.17
N VAL A 883 -25.45 -19.58 1.20
CA VAL A 883 -25.28 -20.71 2.15
C VAL A 883 -24.42 -21.78 1.51
#